data_AF-R9PLK8-F1
#
_entry.id   AF-R9PLK8-F1
#
_cell.length_a   1.000
_cell.length_b   1.000
_cell.length_c   1.000
_cell.angle_alpha   90.00
_cell.angle_beta   90.00
_cell.angle_gamma   90.00
#
_symmetry.space_group_name_H-M   'P 1'
#
loop_
_entity.id
_entity.type
_entity.pdbx_description
1 polymer ?
#
loop_
_entity_poly.entity_id
_entity_poly.type
_entity_poly.pdbx_seq_one_letter_code
_entity_poly.pdbx_strand_id
1 'polypeptide(L)'
;MRALTAAAAAALLVSQMFAASASSPVQAVFQADSTSSAPINTLRKPFGRFLHVTDLHPDPHYKHASAVSGACHHKKPKKGKPDGKLRAGWWGTALTDCDSPPRLVESSLNWASRNLVQYSSSKHDHADVISPSAGGVDVGLDFIIWTGDSARHDNDNRVPRSSKEIFELNRWVLDQLETSFPGVPLIPTVGNNDIFPHNILFPGPNAVTKEYVQIWQDHIPEYEFHTFEQGGYYVKEILPNRLAAMSLNTLYFYDNNKAVDGCVKTKRGSKGKDVDPGTAQLDWLEVQLNLFRSRGMQVHLLGHVPPTAGNYFERCYRRYTDIVLRYQDTVVGQHFGHMNTDAFFIQEDEEEAYQQEIEKNNEVEAQEEPGLPGDLKQDYSTLPGKGRTNEDMYSVFYIAPSIIPTFYPSIRLWTYNTSEAARYVAAHSSSLISAVDEDEVEEADEEEEDGGVESESPFGTLSRHHHRPTPPKKRKGKKHKKKKRKALPRHASPDSPSRTNTYLSLLGYSQWVMDIDEQNEAIEQILHPKKDDVSTSAFTQEKGVDKKKTKKDKHDGKDDEERKRRQHEAEKMQVSYRLEYATYTPEVLWTEFGSTSSDRPGPVPKALLEQELHRAGLQSPFITSDIQDVDQEVGASKKRGVKLAKPLRKFTDYSLASATIGDMMDLARRLMVDKKLWKRFKRRIYSESGYLP
;
A
#
# COMPACT_ATOMS: atom_id res chain seq x y z
N MET A 1 -0.79 -86.74 -4.26
CA MET A 1 -1.56 -87.52 -5.26
C MET A 1 -1.66 -86.71 -6.55
N ARG A 2 -2.09 -87.35 -7.66
CA ARG A 2 -2.38 -86.78 -9.00
C ARG A 2 -3.24 -85.49 -8.98
N ALA A 3 -3.37 -84.66 -10.02
CA ALA A 3 -2.60 -84.30 -11.24
C ALA A 3 -3.46 -83.32 -12.09
N LEU A 4 -2.85 -82.46 -12.93
CA LEU A 4 -3.47 -81.69 -14.05
C LEU A 4 -4.54 -80.63 -13.62
N THR A 5 -4.79 -79.49 -14.29
CA THR A 5 -4.62 -78.98 -15.68
C THR A 5 -4.12 -77.51 -15.66
N ALA A 6 -3.19 -77.04 -16.52
CA ALA A 6 -3.41 -76.45 -17.85
C ALA A 6 -4.57 -75.41 -17.92
N ALA A 7 -4.44 -74.18 -18.46
CA ALA A 7 -3.31 -73.42 -19.05
C ALA A 7 -3.68 -71.89 -18.99
N ALA A 8 -3.01 -70.88 -19.59
CA ALA A 8 -1.91 -70.79 -20.56
C ALA A 8 -1.19 -69.40 -20.52
N ALA A 9 0.03 -69.35 -21.09
CA ALA A 9 0.67 -68.31 -21.95
C ALA A 9 0.55 -66.78 -21.66
N ALA A 10 1.57 -65.94 -21.88
CA ALA A 10 2.77 -66.11 -22.72
C ALA A 10 4.02 -65.33 -22.24
N ALA A 11 5.21 -65.86 -22.60
CA ALA A 11 6.42 -65.20 -23.15
C ALA A 11 6.90 -63.81 -22.65
N LEU A 12 8.19 -63.51 -22.53
CA LEU A 12 9.45 -64.29 -22.53
C LEU A 12 10.56 -63.37 -21.96
N LEU A 13 11.63 -63.93 -21.40
CA LEU A 13 12.67 -63.20 -20.67
C LEU A 13 14.07 -63.35 -21.32
N VAL A 14 14.96 -62.41 -20.96
CA VAL A 14 16.44 -62.43 -21.03
C VAL A 14 17.14 -61.91 -22.31
N SER A 15 18.24 -61.16 -22.05
CA SER A 15 19.37 -60.77 -22.93
C SER A 15 19.26 -59.34 -23.50
N GLN A 16 20.25 -58.42 -23.41
CA GLN A 16 21.67 -58.49 -22.98
C GLN A 16 22.11 -57.22 -22.20
N MET A 17 23.27 -57.28 -21.54
CA MET A 17 23.97 -56.10 -20.98
C MET A 17 24.69 -55.31 -22.09
N PHE A 18 24.86 -53.99 -21.94
CA PHE A 18 26.10 -53.29 -22.34
C PHE A 18 26.30 -51.93 -21.63
N ALA A 19 27.58 -51.55 -21.52
CA ALA A 19 28.21 -50.38 -20.90
C ALA A 19 27.39 -49.11 -20.63
N ALA A 20 27.54 -48.58 -19.41
CA ALA A 20 27.19 -47.21 -19.07
C ALA A 20 28.33 -46.25 -19.45
N SER A 21 28.15 -45.47 -20.53
CA SER A 21 28.95 -44.28 -20.82
C SER A 21 28.25 -43.04 -20.27
N ALA A 22 28.92 -42.28 -19.42
CA ALA A 22 28.37 -41.06 -18.85
C ALA A 22 28.22 -39.96 -19.91
N SER A 23 27.01 -39.44 -20.08
CA SER A 23 26.72 -38.20 -20.79
C SER A 23 25.75 -37.37 -19.95
N SER A 24 26.17 -36.19 -19.52
CA SER A 24 25.33 -35.25 -18.77
C SER A 24 24.06 -34.92 -19.57
N PRO A 25 22.86 -34.94 -18.97
CA PRO A 25 21.66 -34.52 -19.66
C PRO A 25 21.70 -33.01 -19.85
N VAL A 26 21.92 -32.57 -21.10
CA VAL A 26 21.67 -31.18 -21.51
C VAL A 26 20.20 -30.90 -21.24
N GLN A 27 19.93 -29.91 -20.41
CA GLN A 27 18.58 -29.55 -20.00
C GLN A 27 17.82 -29.01 -21.23
N ALA A 28 16.91 -29.82 -21.75
CA ALA A 28 16.10 -29.43 -22.90
C ALA A 28 15.22 -28.24 -22.51
N VAL A 29 15.40 -27.11 -23.20
CA VAL A 29 14.52 -25.95 -23.08
C VAL A 29 13.15 -26.37 -23.62
N PHE A 30 12.19 -26.59 -22.73
CA PHE A 30 10.81 -26.80 -23.11
C PHE A 30 10.25 -25.50 -23.70
N GLN A 31 10.12 -25.44 -25.02
CA GLN A 31 9.15 -24.56 -25.64
C GLN A 31 7.77 -25.05 -25.20
N ALA A 32 7.06 -24.25 -24.41
CA ALA A 32 5.69 -24.54 -24.03
C ALA A 32 4.77 -24.34 -25.25
N ASP A 33 4.05 -25.39 -25.66
CA ASP A 33 3.04 -25.29 -26.71
C ASP A 33 1.90 -24.36 -26.27
N SER A 34 1.57 -23.39 -27.13
CA SER A 34 0.73 -22.24 -26.81
C SER A 34 -0.77 -22.52 -26.89
N THR A 35 -1.25 -23.58 -26.22
CA THR A 35 -2.66 -24.03 -26.31
C THR A 35 -3.31 -24.37 -24.97
N SER A 36 -3.15 -23.52 -23.96
CA SER A 36 -4.07 -23.47 -22.79
C SER A 36 -3.96 -22.13 -22.04
N SER A 37 -4.32 -21.03 -22.70
CA SER A 37 -4.59 -19.76 -22.03
C SER A 37 -5.84 -19.12 -22.63
N ALA A 38 -6.70 -18.57 -21.77
CA ALA A 38 -7.73 -17.65 -22.24
C ALA A 38 -7.03 -16.51 -23.00
N PRO A 39 -7.56 -16.03 -24.14
CA PRO A 39 -6.84 -15.08 -24.99
C PRO A 39 -6.59 -13.78 -24.23
N ILE A 40 -5.35 -13.61 -23.76
CA ILE A 40 -4.88 -12.43 -23.08
C ILE A 40 -4.99 -11.26 -24.07
N ASN A 41 -5.96 -10.38 -23.83
CA ASN A 41 -6.31 -9.33 -24.76
C ASN A 41 -5.25 -8.20 -24.73
N THR A 42 -4.21 -8.37 -25.54
CA THR A 42 -3.11 -7.39 -25.73
C THR A 42 -3.57 -6.02 -26.23
N LEU A 43 -4.85 -5.88 -26.60
CA LEU A 43 -5.47 -4.64 -27.08
C LEU A 43 -6.19 -3.82 -25.98
N ARG A 44 -6.31 -4.30 -24.72
CA ARG A 44 -6.94 -3.49 -23.67
C ARG A 44 -6.06 -2.28 -23.35
N LYS A 45 -6.59 -1.09 -23.59
CA LYS A 45 -6.00 0.18 -23.17
C LYS A 45 -6.22 0.35 -21.67
N PRO A 46 -5.18 0.59 -20.86
CA PRO A 46 -5.36 0.82 -19.43
C PRO A 46 -6.16 2.09 -19.14
N PHE A 47 -6.89 2.09 -18.04
CA PHE A 47 -7.59 3.26 -17.49
C PHE A 47 -6.63 4.26 -16.88
N GLY A 48 -5.47 3.80 -16.41
CA GLY A 48 -4.47 4.61 -15.73
C GLY A 48 -4.74 4.74 -14.24
N ARG A 49 -5.38 3.73 -13.61
CA ARG A 49 -5.80 3.80 -12.19
C ARG A 49 -5.62 2.48 -11.47
N PHE A 50 -5.19 2.56 -10.21
CA PHE A 50 -5.18 1.42 -9.29
C PHE A 50 -5.50 1.85 -7.86
N LEU A 51 -6.06 0.92 -7.09
CA LEU A 51 -6.42 1.13 -5.68
C LEU A 51 -5.30 0.59 -4.80
N HIS A 52 -4.99 1.29 -3.71
CA HIS A 52 -4.09 0.82 -2.67
C HIS A 52 -4.87 0.70 -1.36
N VAL A 53 -4.94 -0.54 -0.86
CA VAL A 53 -5.54 -0.89 0.43
C VAL A 53 -4.49 -1.57 1.29
N THR A 54 -4.45 -1.27 2.58
CA THR A 54 -3.48 -1.83 3.53
C THR A 54 -4.05 -1.87 4.94
N ASP A 55 -3.50 -2.75 5.78
CA ASP A 55 -3.68 -2.74 7.23
C ASP A 55 -5.17 -2.68 7.63
N LEU A 56 -5.88 -3.75 7.28
CA LEU A 56 -7.34 -3.83 7.46
C LEU A 56 -7.71 -4.29 8.87
N HIS A 57 -6.93 -5.22 9.43
CA HIS A 57 -7.09 -5.79 10.76
C HIS A 57 -8.55 -6.04 11.22
N PRO A 58 -9.35 -6.84 10.50
CA PRO A 58 -10.64 -7.31 11.01
C PRO A 58 -10.48 -8.12 12.31
N ASP A 59 -11.22 -7.71 13.35
CA ASP A 59 -11.39 -8.41 14.62
C ASP A 59 -12.80 -9.02 14.74
N PRO A 60 -12.95 -10.35 14.59
CA PRO A 60 -14.24 -11.05 14.77
C PRO A 60 -14.83 -10.96 16.18
N HIS A 61 -14.05 -10.51 17.17
CA HIS A 61 -14.46 -10.42 18.57
C HIS A 61 -14.96 -9.02 18.95
N TYR A 62 -14.80 -8.03 18.08
CA TYR A 62 -15.16 -6.63 18.27
C TYR A 62 -16.64 -6.51 18.63
N LYS A 63 -16.92 -5.79 19.72
CA LYS A 63 -18.30 -5.54 20.19
C LYS A 63 -18.51 -4.07 20.46
N HIS A 64 -19.42 -3.46 19.68
CA HIS A 64 -19.98 -2.14 19.93
C HIS A 64 -20.38 -1.96 21.41
N ALA A 65 -20.11 -0.77 21.93
CA ALA A 65 -20.34 -0.34 23.31
C ALA A 65 -19.60 -1.14 24.42
N SER A 66 -18.70 -2.08 24.07
CA SER A 66 -17.74 -2.69 25.00
C SER A 66 -16.67 -1.68 25.47
N ALA A 67 -15.76 -2.08 26.36
CA ALA A 67 -14.68 -1.20 26.81
C ALA A 67 -13.46 -1.30 25.89
N VAL A 68 -12.92 -0.14 25.46
CA VAL A 68 -11.65 -0.05 24.71
C VAL A 68 -10.51 -0.73 25.48
N SER A 69 -10.41 -0.48 26.79
CA SER A 69 -9.48 -1.14 27.74
C SER A 69 -9.73 -2.65 27.97
N GLY A 70 -10.59 -3.27 27.17
CA GLY A 70 -10.77 -4.71 27.03
C GLY A 70 -10.64 -5.15 25.57
N ALA A 71 -9.72 -4.53 24.81
CA ALA A 71 -9.44 -4.74 23.40
C ALA A 71 -10.69 -4.63 22.48
N CYS A 72 -11.69 -3.83 22.87
CA CYS A 72 -13.01 -3.80 22.23
C CYS A 72 -13.76 -5.17 22.17
N HIS A 73 -13.23 -6.24 22.79
CA HIS A 73 -13.87 -7.56 22.87
C HIS A 73 -14.81 -7.72 24.08
N HIS A 74 -14.55 -6.97 25.16
CA HIS A 74 -14.85 -7.44 26.52
C HIS A 74 -15.35 -6.37 27.51
N LYS A 75 -16.16 -6.87 28.46
CA LYS A 75 -16.74 -6.15 29.63
C LYS A 75 -17.67 -4.98 29.27
N LYS A 76 -18.65 -4.74 30.15
CA LYS A 76 -19.25 -3.40 30.23
C LYS A 76 -18.24 -2.47 30.92
N PRO A 77 -17.96 -1.27 30.39
CA PRO A 77 -17.07 -0.30 31.02
C PRO A 77 -17.39 -0.08 32.51
N LYS A 78 -16.37 -0.21 33.37
CA LYS A 78 -16.52 -0.04 34.82
C LYS A 78 -16.54 1.46 35.14
N LYS A 79 -17.67 1.95 35.68
CA LYS A 79 -17.95 3.38 35.99
C LYS A 79 -16.92 4.15 36.86
N GLY A 80 -15.85 3.50 37.34
CA GLY A 80 -14.84 4.06 38.25
C GLY A 80 -13.42 4.21 37.68
N LYS A 81 -13.14 3.92 36.40
CA LYS A 81 -11.83 4.19 35.75
C LYS A 81 -12.01 5.08 34.51
N PRO A 82 -11.10 6.03 34.21
CA PRO A 82 -11.20 6.89 33.00
C PRO A 82 -11.20 6.09 31.69
N ASP A 83 -10.20 5.23 31.47
CA ASP A 83 -10.05 4.30 30.34
C ASP A 83 -11.13 3.21 30.34
N GLY A 84 -11.83 3.05 31.46
CA GLY A 84 -13.06 2.29 31.62
C GLY A 84 -14.34 3.09 31.34
N LYS A 85 -14.26 4.25 30.67
CA LYS A 85 -15.41 5.01 30.14
C LYS A 85 -15.48 5.00 28.61
N LEU A 86 -14.33 4.96 27.93
CA LEU A 86 -14.28 4.89 26.47
C LEU A 86 -14.94 3.60 25.98
N ARG A 87 -15.71 3.73 24.90
CA ARG A 87 -16.53 2.66 24.33
C ARG A 87 -16.13 2.38 22.90
N ALA A 88 -16.13 1.09 22.57
CA ALA A 88 -16.10 0.63 21.20
C ALA A 88 -17.23 1.29 20.39
N GLY A 89 -16.89 2.03 19.34
CA GLY A 89 -17.84 2.66 18.43
C GLY A 89 -18.57 1.62 17.58
N TRP A 90 -19.50 2.08 16.74
CA TRP A 90 -20.23 1.16 15.86
C TRP A 90 -19.36 0.74 14.67
N TRP A 91 -18.69 1.71 14.03
CA TRP A 91 -17.79 1.51 12.90
C TRP A 91 -16.33 1.24 13.30
N GLY A 92 -16.01 1.24 14.59
CA GLY A 92 -14.64 1.23 15.11
C GLY A 92 -14.41 2.38 16.09
N THR A 93 -13.21 2.48 16.65
CA THR A 93 -12.82 3.58 17.57
C THR A 93 -11.45 4.12 17.18
N ALA A 94 -11.41 5.32 16.61
CA ALA A 94 -10.16 5.99 16.24
C ALA A 94 -9.25 6.21 17.46
N LEU A 95 -7.93 6.31 17.20
CA LEU A 95 -6.91 6.68 18.19
C LEU A 95 -6.85 5.72 19.40
N THR A 96 -7.08 4.42 19.15
CA THR A 96 -7.01 3.37 20.18
C THR A 96 -6.38 2.09 19.65
N ASP A 97 -5.96 1.20 20.54
CA ASP A 97 -5.42 -0.13 20.22
C ASP A 97 -6.49 -1.15 19.78
N CYS A 98 -7.68 -0.68 19.38
CA CYS A 98 -8.76 -1.53 18.88
C CYS A 98 -8.66 -1.70 17.37
N ASP A 99 -8.70 -2.97 16.96
CA ASP A 99 -8.77 -3.39 15.57
C ASP A 99 -10.14 -3.08 14.92
N SER A 100 -10.23 -3.27 13.60
CA SER A 100 -11.45 -2.99 12.83
C SER A 100 -12.57 -3.99 13.17
N PRO A 101 -13.80 -3.55 13.46
CA PRO A 101 -14.94 -4.46 13.34
C PRO A 101 -15.08 -4.90 11.87
N PRO A 102 -15.47 -6.16 11.56
CA PRO A 102 -15.61 -6.64 10.18
C PRO A 102 -16.46 -5.73 9.30
N ARG A 103 -17.54 -5.15 9.85
CA ARG A 103 -18.39 -4.17 9.16
C ARG A 103 -17.67 -2.92 8.67
N LEU A 104 -16.57 -2.51 9.30
CA LEU A 104 -15.75 -1.39 8.83
C LEU A 104 -15.10 -1.78 7.51
N VAL A 105 -14.37 -2.89 7.51
CA VAL A 105 -13.72 -3.43 6.30
C VAL A 105 -14.73 -3.65 5.17
N GLU A 106 -15.83 -4.35 5.45
CA GLU A 106 -16.92 -4.58 4.49
C GLU A 106 -17.43 -3.26 3.90
N SER A 107 -17.81 -2.30 4.75
CA SER A 107 -18.43 -1.05 4.31
C SER A 107 -17.46 -0.10 3.60
N SER A 108 -16.18 -0.08 4.00
CA SER A 108 -15.11 0.70 3.38
C SER A 108 -14.77 0.21 1.97
N LEU A 109 -14.60 -1.11 1.78
CA LEU A 109 -14.37 -1.70 0.46
C LEU A 109 -15.58 -1.51 -0.46
N ASN A 110 -16.79 -1.70 0.08
CA ASN A 110 -18.04 -1.41 -0.61
C ASN A 110 -18.17 0.07 -1.02
N TRP A 111 -17.79 1.02 -0.15
CA TRP A 111 -17.80 2.44 -0.48
C TRP A 111 -16.84 2.73 -1.62
N ALA A 112 -15.61 2.20 -1.55
CA ALA A 112 -14.60 2.39 -2.59
C ALA A 112 -15.04 1.80 -3.94
N SER A 113 -15.62 0.59 -3.94
CA SER A 113 -16.19 -0.03 -5.15
C SER A 113 -17.27 0.85 -5.79
N ARG A 114 -18.26 1.31 -5.02
CA ARG A 114 -19.37 2.14 -5.54
C ARG A 114 -18.96 3.52 -6.03
N ASN A 115 -17.92 4.11 -5.45
CA ASN A 115 -17.61 5.53 -5.64
C ASN A 115 -16.33 5.79 -6.45
N LEU A 116 -15.32 4.93 -6.35
CA LEU A 116 -14.00 5.13 -7.01
C LEU A 116 -13.88 4.34 -8.32
N VAL A 117 -14.64 3.25 -8.48
CA VAL A 117 -14.65 2.45 -9.71
C VAL A 117 -15.66 3.03 -10.70
N GLN A 118 -15.17 3.58 -11.80
CA GLN A 118 -16.02 4.01 -12.91
C GLN A 118 -16.34 2.80 -13.80
N TYR A 119 -17.61 2.40 -13.86
CA TYR A 119 -18.06 1.37 -14.80
C TYR A 119 -18.33 2.02 -16.16
N SER A 120 -17.54 1.68 -17.17
CA SER A 120 -17.80 2.16 -18.54
C SER A 120 -18.92 1.33 -19.16
N SER A 121 -20.14 1.86 -19.15
CA SER A 121 -21.26 1.30 -19.91
C SER A 121 -21.02 1.49 -21.41
N SER A 122 -20.26 0.59 -22.03
CA SER A 122 -20.02 0.56 -23.48
C SER A 122 -21.24 0.05 -24.25
N LYS A 123 -22.39 0.70 -24.03
CA LYS A 123 -23.58 0.81 -24.89
C LYS A 123 -24.65 1.62 -24.15
N HIS A 124 -25.30 2.53 -24.87
CA HIS A 124 -26.65 2.95 -24.50
C HIS A 124 -27.56 1.72 -24.57
N ASP A 125 -28.09 1.28 -23.43
CA ASP A 125 -29.53 1.06 -23.21
C ASP A 125 -29.76 0.47 -21.81
N HIS A 126 -30.81 0.96 -21.14
CA HIS A 126 -31.42 0.46 -19.90
C HIS A 126 -30.48 0.00 -18.76
N ALA A 127 -30.25 0.92 -17.82
CA ALA A 127 -29.79 0.57 -16.48
C ALA A 127 -30.91 -0.15 -15.70
N ASP A 128 -30.88 -1.49 -15.72
CA ASP A 128 -31.38 -2.37 -14.65
C ASP A 128 -30.87 -3.80 -14.90
N VAL A 129 -30.57 -4.53 -13.81
CA VAL A 129 -30.01 -5.91 -13.79
C VAL A 129 -28.53 -6.05 -14.20
N ILE A 130 -27.65 -6.01 -13.19
CA ILE A 130 -26.27 -6.53 -13.30
C ILE A 130 -26.31 -8.06 -13.17
N SER A 131 -25.87 -8.79 -14.20
CA SER A 131 -25.55 -10.22 -14.13
C SER A 131 -24.05 -10.45 -14.39
N PRO A 132 -23.30 -11.02 -13.43
CA PRO A 132 -21.87 -11.27 -13.61
C PRO A 132 -21.66 -12.59 -14.36
N SER A 133 -21.77 -12.57 -15.69
CA SER A 133 -21.42 -13.73 -16.52
C SER A 133 -20.80 -13.33 -17.85
N ALA A 134 -19.51 -13.66 -18.00
CA ALA A 134 -18.75 -13.76 -19.25
C ALA A 134 -18.74 -12.52 -20.19
N GLY A 135 -17.70 -11.69 -20.03
CA GLY A 135 -17.12 -10.92 -21.14
C GLY A 135 -17.48 -9.43 -21.20
N GLY A 136 -16.56 -8.59 -20.72
CA GLY A 136 -16.46 -7.20 -21.20
C GLY A 136 -17.27 -6.14 -20.44
N VAL A 137 -17.26 -6.15 -19.11
CA VAL A 137 -17.46 -4.90 -18.35
C VAL A 137 -16.11 -4.22 -18.26
N ASP A 138 -15.97 -3.02 -18.85
CA ASP A 138 -14.72 -2.28 -18.80
C ASP A 138 -14.64 -1.51 -17.47
N VAL A 139 -14.16 -2.22 -16.45
CA VAL A 139 -14.00 -1.73 -15.08
C VAL A 139 -12.89 -0.66 -15.05
N GLY A 140 -13.22 0.54 -14.55
CA GLY A 140 -12.35 1.72 -14.54
C GLY A 140 -11.19 1.71 -13.54
N LEU A 141 -10.71 0.51 -13.21
CA LEU A 141 -9.62 0.22 -12.29
C LEU A 141 -8.80 -0.92 -12.92
N ASP A 142 -7.50 -0.71 -13.14
CA ASP A 142 -6.66 -1.68 -13.83
C ASP A 142 -6.19 -2.80 -12.91
N PHE A 143 -5.97 -2.51 -11.62
CA PHE A 143 -5.55 -3.45 -10.59
C PHE A 143 -5.76 -2.89 -9.16
N ILE A 144 -5.58 -3.75 -8.16
CA ILE A 144 -5.58 -3.42 -6.73
C ILE A 144 -4.28 -3.94 -6.12
N ILE A 145 -3.58 -3.11 -5.38
CA ILE A 145 -2.48 -3.54 -4.51
C ILE A 145 -3.00 -3.64 -3.07
N TRP A 146 -2.75 -4.80 -2.45
CA TRP A 146 -3.13 -5.07 -1.07
C TRP A 146 -1.86 -5.40 -0.29
N THR A 147 -1.34 -4.41 0.43
CA THR A 147 -0.04 -4.52 1.13
C THR A 147 -0.15 -5.17 2.51
N GLY A 148 -1.01 -6.17 2.67
CA GLY A 148 -1.08 -7.07 3.83
C GLY A 148 -1.81 -6.54 5.06
N ASP A 149 -1.55 -7.23 6.18
CA ASP A 149 -2.11 -7.05 7.52
C ASP A 149 -3.63 -7.21 7.60
N SER A 150 -4.00 -8.49 7.47
CA SER A 150 -5.37 -9.00 7.34
C SER A 150 -5.91 -9.59 8.65
N ALA A 151 -5.04 -9.88 9.61
CA ALA A 151 -5.42 -10.40 10.91
C ALA A 151 -5.27 -9.32 11.99
N ARG A 152 -6.23 -9.25 12.90
CA ARG A 152 -6.17 -8.40 14.10
C ARG A 152 -4.86 -8.53 14.88
N HIS A 153 -4.56 -7.54 15.71
CA HIS A 153 -3.46 -7.62 16.65
C HIS A 153 -3.75 -8.64 17.77
N ASP A 154 -2.69 -9.14 18.42
CA ASP A 154 -2.79 -10.07 19.55
C ASP A 154 -2.91 -9.32 20.90
N ASN A 155 -3.82 -8.32 20.95
CA ASN A 155 -3.95 -7.36 22.05
C ASN A 155 -4.76 -7.89 23.26
N ASP A 156 -5.27 -9.13 23.20
CA ASP A 156 -6.04 -9.74 24.30
C ASP A 156 -5.55 -11.16 24.63
N ASN A 157 -4.74 -11.27 25.68
CA ASN A 157 -4.24 -12.54 26.24
C ASN A 157 -5.33 -13.55 26.64
N ARG A 158 -6.62 -13.20 26.61
CA ARG A 158 -7.75 -14.12 26.85
C ARG A 158 -8.24 -14.79 25.57
N VAL A 159 -7.98 -14.17 24.43
CA VAL A 159 -8.36 -14.64 23.09
C VAL A 159 -7.10 -14.55 22.21
N PRO A 160 -6.07 -15.34 22.53
CA PRO A 160 -4.80 -15.28 21.81
C PRO A 160 -5.00 -15.68 20.35
N ARG A 161 -4.38 -14.92 19.47
CA ARG A 161 -4.45 -15.11 18.02
C ARG A 161 -3.77 -16.41 17.62
N SER A 162 -4.37 -17.14 16.67
CA SER A 162 -3.84 -18.43 16.21
C SER A 162 -3.53 -18.44 14.71
N SER A 163 -2.60 -19.30 14.25
CA SER A 163 -2.32 -19.50 12.83
C SER A 163 -3.58 -19.79 12.01
N LYS A 164 -4.49 -20.59 12.57
CA LYS A 164 -5.78 -20.89 11.94
C LYS A 164 -6.62 -19.62 11.73
N GLU A 165 -6.78 -18.82 12.78
CA GLU A 165 -7.54 -17.56 12.73
C GLU A 165 -6.96 -16.59 11.70
N ILE A 166 -5.63 -16.49 11.63
CA ILE A 166 -4.93 -15.64 10.65
C ILE A 166 -5.27 -16.06 9.21
N PHE A 167 -5.21 -17.36 8.92
CA PHE A 167 -5.52 -17.89 7.60
C PHE A 167 -7.03 -17.82 7.27
N GLU A 168 -7.91 -17.90 8.27
CA GLU A 168 -9.36 -17.66 8.09
C GLU A 168 -9.65 -16.18 7.82
N LEU A 169 -8.98 -15.26 8.55
CA LEU A 169 -9.11 -13.81 8.34
C LEU A 169 -8.55 -13.37 6.98
N ASN A 170 -7.42 -13.91 6.54
CA ASN A 170 -6.88 -13.58 5.22
C ASN A 170 -7.79 -14.06 4.08
N ARG A 171 -8.33 -15.29 4.17
CA ARG A 171 -9.36 -15.78 3.24
C ARG A 171 -10.61 -14.90 3.25
N TRP A 172 -11.03 -14.42 4.41
CA TRP A 172 -12.18 -13.51 4.53
C TRP A 172 -11.92 -12.14 3.89
N VAL A 173 -10.75 -11.52 4.13
CA VAL A 173 -10.40 -10.25 3.47
C VAL A 173 -10.29 -10.41 1.96
N LEU A 174 -9.75 -11.54 1.49
CA LEU A 174 -9.70 -11.87 0.06
C LEU A 174 -11.12 -11.93 -0.54
N ASP A 175 -12.03 -12.69 0.06
CA ASP A 175 -13.44 -12.78 -0.34
C ASP A 175 -14.14 -11.40 -0.37
N GLN A 176 -13.84 -10.52 0.60
CA GLN A 176 -14.38 -9.15 0.62
C GLN A 176 -13.80 -8.26 -0.51
N LEU A 177 -12.53 -8.44 -0.86
CA LEU A 177 -11.90 -7.74 -1.99
C LEU A 177 -12.46 -8.24 -3.33
N GLU A 178 -12.56 -9.56 -3.52
CA GLU A 178 -13.12 -10.17 -4.74
C GLU A 178 -14.60 -9.81 -4.94
N THR A 179 -15.40 -9.86 -3.86
CA THR A 179 -16.81 -9.47 -3.87
C THR A 179 -16.98 -7.99 -4.17
N SER A 180 -16.12 -7.13 -3.62
CA SER A 180 -16.19 -5.68 -3.86
C SER A 180 -15.70 -5.28 -5.25
N PHE A 181 -14.71 -5.98 -5.80
CA PHE A 181 -14.03 -5.61 -7.06
C PHE A 181 -13.96 -6.79 -8.05
N PRO A 182 -15.10 -7.34 -8.49
CA PRO A 182 -15.13 -8.53 -9.31
C PRO A 182 -14.41 -8.33 -10.65
N GLY A 183 -13.45 -9.21 -10.94
CA GLY A 183 -12.67 -9.19 -12.18
C GLY A 183 -11.54 -8.15 -12.24
N VAL A 184 -11.26 -7.42 -11.15
CA VAL A 184 -10.07 -6.56 -11.06
C VAL A 184 -8.87 -7.39 -10.57
N PRO A 185 -7.71 -7.37 -11.26
CA PRO A 185 -6.51 -8.05 -10.80
C PRO A 185 -6.06 -7.57 -9.41
N LEU A 186 -6.00 -8.47 -8.43
CA LEU A 186 -5.46 -8.22 -7.10
C LEU A 186 -3.98 -8.65 -7.02
N ILE A 187 -3.17 -7.91 -6.27
CA ILE A 187 -1.79 -8.24 -5.95
C ILE A 187 -1.63 -8.19 -4.43
N PRO A 188 -1.84 -9.32 -3.71
CA PRO A 188 -1.58 -9.42 -2.27
C PRO A 188 -0.08 -9.43 -1.95
N THR A 189 0.26 -8.94 -0.75
CA THR A 189 1.59 -8.98 -0.14
C THR A 189 1.46 -9.38 1.34
N VAL A 190 2.40 -10.17 1.87
CA VAL A 190 2.37 -10.65 3.27
C VAL A 190 2.73 -9.53 4.26
N GLY A 191 1.86 -9.28 5.24
CA GLY A 191 2.12 -8.38 6.37
C GLY A 191 2.68 -9.06 7.62
N ASN A 192 3.11 -8.27 8.62
CA ASN A 192 3.73 -8.81 9.85
C ASN A 192 2.71 -9.37 10.86
N ASN A 193 1.44 -9.01 10.73
CA ASN A 193 0.32 -9.69 11.37
C ASN A 193 -0.29 -10.80 10.48
N ASP A 194 0.10 -10.98 9.22
CA ASP A 194 -0.33 -12.14 8.43
C ASP A 194 0.40 -13.45 8.81
N ILE A 195 1.16 -13.44 9.90
CA ILE A 195 1.99 -14.55 10.37
C ILE A 195 1.86 -14.83 11.87
N PHE A 196 2.28 -16.05 12.26
CA PHE A 196 2.40 -16.46 13.65
C PHE A 196 3.73 -17.20 13.91
N PRO A 197 4.53 -16.81 14.92
CA PRO A 197 4.33 -15.65 15.80
C PRO A 197 4.37 -14.30 15.06
N HIS A 198 3.81 -13.25 15.68
CA HIS A 198 3.87 -11.88 15.15
C HIS A 198 5.33 -11.48 14.86
N ASN A 199 5.59 -10.87 13.70
CA ASN A 199 6.91 -10.47 13.16
C ASN A 199 7.92 -11.61 12.84
N ILE A 200 7.74 -12.83 13.33
CA ILE A 200 8.73 -13.90 13.22
C ILE A 200 8.41 -14.84 12.04
N LEU A 201 8.99 -14.58 10.87
CA LEU A 201 8.93 -15.47 9.72
C LEU A 201 10.25 -16.19 9.51
N PHE A 202 10.25 -17.50 9.74
CA PHE A 202 11.36 -18.39 9.39
C PHE A 202 11.57 -18.46 7.86
N PRO A 203 12.78 -18.79 7.38
CA PRO A 203 13.02 -19.06 5.96
C PRO A 203 12.01 -20.05 5.38
N GLY A 204 11.57 -19.83 4.14
CA GLY A 204 10.76 -20.79 3.40
C GLY A 204 11.60 -21.93 2.80
N PRO A 205 10.95 -23.00 2.29
CA PRO A 205 9.51 -23.23 2.30
C PRO A 205 9.02 -23.73 3.66
N ASN A 206 7.97 -23.10 4.19
CA ASN A 206 7.43 -23.37 5.52
C ASN A 206 5.89 -23.48 5.50
N ALA A 207 5.27 -23.77 6.65
CA ALA A 207 3.83 -23.97 6.72
C ALA A 207 3.02 -22.71 6.33
N VAL A 208 3.54 -21.51 6.62
CA VAL A 208 2.91 -20.23 6.29
C VAL A 208 2.96 -20.02 4.77
N THR A 209 4.14 -20.08 4.14
CA THR A 209 4.25 -19.87 2.68
C THR A 209 3.41 -20.87 1.89
N LYS A 210 3.38 -22.15 2.31
CA LYS A 210 2.54 -23.21 1.70
C LYS A 210 1.05 -22.94 1.81
N GLU A 211 0.57 -22.45 2.96
CA GLU A 211 -0.84 -22.09 3.11
C GLU A 211 -1.18 -20.88 2.23
N TYR A 212 -0.31 -19.87 2.18
CA TYR A 212 -0.53 -18.69 1.35
C TYR A 212 -0.53 -18.97 -0.16
N VAL A 213 0.21 -19.99 -0.66
CA VAL A 213 0.02 -20.50 -2.03
C VAL A 213 -1.43 -20.92 -2.24
N GLN A 214 -2.05 -21.63 -1.28
CA GLN A 214 -3.44 -22.11 -1.42
C GLN A 214 -4.46 -20.96 -1.30
N ILE A 215 -4.22 -19.99 -0.41
CA ILE A 215 -5.14 -18.85 -0.24
C ILE A 215 -5.09 -17.92 -1.47
N TRP A 216 -3.92 -17.73 -2.07
CA TRP A 216 -3.72 -16.78 -3.18
C TRP A 216 -3.49 -17.46 -4.54
N GLN A 217 -3.82 -18.74 -4.70
CA GLN A 217 -3.56 -19.52 -5.93
C GLN A 217 -4.13 -18.86 -7.21
N ASP A 218 -5.29 -18.19 -7.12
CA ASP A 218 -5.95 -17.52 -8.25
C ASP A 218 -5.38 -16.11 -8.52
N HIS A 219 -4.51 -15.61 -7.63
CA HIS A 219 -3.90 -14.28 -7.69
C HIS A 219 -2.39 -14.29 -7.90
N ILE A 220 -1.68 -15.35 -7.50
CA ILE A 220 -0.28 -15.59 -7.85
C ILE A 220 -0.25 -16.35 -9.19
N PRO A 221 0.59 -15.96 -10.18
CA PRO A 221 0.73 -16.76 -11.39
C PRO A 221 1.28 -18.17 -11.09
N GLU A 222 0.75 -19.21 -11.74
CA GLU A 222 1.15 -20.61 -11.49
C GLU A 222 2.67 -20.84 -11.61
N TYR A 223 3.33 -20.15 -12.56
CA TYR A 223 4.78 -20.22 -12.74
C TYR A 223 5.60 -19.64 -11.56
N GLU A 224 4.99 -18.80 -10.72
CA GLU A 224 5.60 -18.24 -9.51
C GLU A 224 5.33 -19.07 -8.25
N PHE A 225 4.47 -20.11 -8.29
CA PHE A 225 4.12 -20.87 -7.08
C PHE A 225 5.35 -21.43 -6.35
N HIS A 226 6.39 -21.86 -7.07
CA HIS A 226 7.63 -22.31 -6.44
C HIS A 226 8.40 -21.15 -5.78
N THR A 227 8.60 -20.03 -6.49
CA THR A 227 9.22 -18.80 -5.95
C THR A 227 8.52 -18.33 -4.68
N PHE A 228 7.18 -18.30 -4.72
CA PHE A 228 6.35 -17.92 -3.59
C PHE A 228 6.42 -18.93 -2.43
N GLU A 229 6.43 -20.23 -2.72
CA GLU A 229 6.60 -21.24 -1.66
C GLU A 229 7.96 -21.10 -0.96
N GLN A 230 9.04 -20.82 -1.71
CA GLN A 230 10.39 -20.62 -1.16
C GLN A 230 10.51 -19.34 -0.32
N GLY A 231 9.83 -18.24 -0.71
CA GLY A 231 10.14 -16.92 -0.14
C GLY A 231 8.96 -16.00 0.21
N GLY A 232 7.72 -16.33 -0.14
CA GLY A 232 6.55 -15.45 0.05
C GLY A 232 6.55 -14.21 -0.85
N TYR A 233 7.40 -14.18 -1.88
CA TYR A 233 7.52 -13.12 -2.88
C TYR A 233 7.34 -13.66 -4.29
N TYR A 234 6.87 -12.81 -5.21
CA TYR A 234 6.53 -13.20 -6.59
C TYR A 234 6.43 -11.99 -7.52
N VAL A 235 6.43 -12.24 -8.83
CA VAL A 235 6.13 -11.25 -9.88
C VAL A 235 4.76 -11.49 -10.51
N LYS A 236 4.08 -10.42 -10.98
CA LYS A 236 2.83 -10.54 -11.74
C LYS A 236 2.77 -9.48 -12.83
N GLU A 237 2.64 -9.91 -14.09
CA GLU A 237 2.37 -8.99 -15.20
C GLU A 237 0.91 -8.50 -15.12
N ILE A 238 0.74 -7.20 -14.90
CA ILE A 238 -0.57 -6.55 -14.83
C ILE A 238 -1.03 -6.17 -16.23
N LEU A 239 -0.14 -5.51 -16.97
CA LEU A 239 -0.30 -5.22 -18.40
C LEU A 239 0.76 -6.03 -19.13
N PRO A 240 0.40 -7.16 -19.77
CA PRO A 240 1.34 -8.07 -20.41
C PRO A 240 2.34 -7.35 -21.33
N ASN A 241 3.64 -7.64 -21.16
CA ASN A 241 4.75 -7.00 -21.87
C ASN A 241 4.83 -5.46 -21.74
N ARG A 242 4.18 -4.86 -20.73
CA ARG A 242 4.18 -3.41 -20.46
C ARG A 242 4.44 -3.08 -18.98
N LEU A 243 3.60 -3.57 -18.06
CA LEU A 243 3.64 -3.26 -16.62
C LEU A 243 3.57 -4.54 -15.79
N ALA A 244 4.46 -4.68 -14.82
CA ALA A 244 4.40 -5.71 -13.79
C ALA A 244 4.35 -5.10 -12.38
N ALA A 245 3.92 -5.91 -11.41
CA ALA A 245 4.20 -5.67 -10.00
C ALA A 245 5.09 -6.79 -9.46
N MET A 246 5.98 -6.44 -8.53
CA MET A 246 6.76 -7.39 -7.74
C MET A 246 6.34 -7.24 -6.28
N SER A 247 5.73 -8.29 -5.73
CA SER A 247 5.36 -8.34 -4.32
C SER A 247 6.53 -8.90 -3.52
N LEU A 248 7.08 -8.09 -2.63
CA LEU A 248 8.23 -8.41 -1.79
C LEU A 248 7.76 -8.83 -0.40
N ASN A 249 8.30 -9.96 0.08
CA ASN A 249 8.17 -10.35 1.47
C ASN A 249 9.14 -9.55 2.34
N THR A 250 8.75 -8.35 2.75
CA THR A 250 9.63 -7.44 3.49
C THR A 250 9.94 -7.92 4.92
N LEU A 251 9.33 -9.01 5.39
CA LEU A 251 9.65 -9.63 6.68
C LEU A 251 11.06 -10.23 6.74
N TYR A 252 11.67 -10.56 5.61
CA TYR A 252 13.08 -10.95 5.57
C TYR A 252 14.04 -9.76 5.62
N PHE A 253 13.53 -8.53 5.49
CA PHE A 253 14.29 -7.29 5.69
C PHE A 253 14.01 -6.65 7.06
N TYR A 254 12.89 -6.99 7.69
CA TYR A 254 12.40 -6.39 8.93
C TYR A 254 13.23 -6.83 10.14
N ASP A 255 13.85 -5.87 10.84
CA ASP A 255 14.77 -6.12 11.95
C ASP A 255 14.11 -6.74 13.20
N ASN A 256 12.78 -6.64 13.31
CA ASN A 256 11.99 -7.33 14.33
C ASN A 256 11.80 -8.83 14.02
N ASN A 257 12.09 -9.29 12.80
CA ASN A 257 12.11 -10.70 12.48
C ASN A 257 13.40 -11.35 12.98
N LYS A 258 13.38 -11.86 14.21
CA LYS A 258 14.53 -12.52 14.85
C LYS A 258 14.79 -13.95 14.38
N ALA A 259 14.16 -14.39 13.28
CA ALA A 259 14.41 -15.70 12.65
C ALA A 259 15.30 -15.61 11.39
N VAL A 260 15.83 -14.43 11.06
CA VAL A 260 16.74 -14.19 9.93
C VAL A 260 17.93 -13.31 10.36
N ASP A 261 19.02 -13.34 9.59
CA ASP A 261 20.29 -12.69 9.96
C ASP A 261 20.44 -11.28 9.36
N GLY A 262 19.51 -10.84 8.51
CA GLY A 262 19.45 -9.46 8.02
C GLY A 262 20.30 -9.19 6.77
N CYS A 263 20.11 -10.01 5.73
CA CYS A 263 20.78 -9.87 4.43
C CYS A 263 22.31 -9.99 4.50
N VAL A 264 22.85 -10.83 5.39
CA VAL A 264 24.29 -11.08 5.54
C VAL A 264 24.94 -11.60 4.25
N LYS A 265 26.26 -11.37 4.10
CA LYS A 265 27.03 -11.87 2.96
C LYS A 265 26.99 -13.40 2.92
N THR A 266 26.71 -13.97 1.75
CA THR A 266 26.93 -15.39 1.48
C THR A 266 28.41 -15.72 1.66
N LYS A 267 28.75 -16.65 2.56
CA LYS A 267 30.14 -17.04 2.82
C LYS A 267 30.69 -17.83 1.63
N ARG A 268 31.97 -17.62 1.30
CA ARG A 268 32.63 -18.30 0.17
C ARG A 268 32.63 -19.82 0.40
N GLY A 269 31.91 -20.56 -0.45
CA GLY A 269 31.73 -22.01 -0.32
C GLY A 269 30.48 -22.46 0.46
N SER A 270 29.64 -21.54 0.93
CA SER A 270 28.26 -21.85 1.37
C SER A 270 27.51 -22.57 0.24
N LYS A 271 26.72 -23.59 0.58
CA LYS A 271 25.78 -24.18 -0.37
C LYS A 271 24.51 -23.30 -0.38
N GLY A 272 23.70 -23.36 -1.44
CA GLY A 272 22.51 -22.51 -1.58
C GLY A 272 21.45 -22.62 -0.47
N LYS A 273 21.60 -23.53 0.51
CA LYS A 273 20.77 -23.64 1.72
C LYS A 273 21.27 -22.77 2.89
N ASP A 274 22.50 -22.25 2.79
CA ASP A 274 23.17 -21.47 3.82
C ASP A 274 23.16 -19.97 3.49
N VAL A 275 22.25 -19.53 2.60
CA VAL A 275 22.04 -18.14 2.19
C VAL A 275 20.88 -17.56 3.00
N ASP A 276 21.09 -16.40 3.64
CA ASP A 276 20.02 -15.67 4.33
C ASP A 276 18.87 -15.35 3.36
N PRO A 277 17.60 -15.55 3.74
CA PRO A 277 16.47 -15.38 2.83
C PRO A 277 16.30 -13.92 2.35
N GLY A 278 16.73 -12.94 3.14
CA GLY A 278 16.77 -11.54 2.73
C GLY A 278 17.84 -11.30 1.65
N THR A 279 19.02 -11.90 1.79
CA THR A 279 20.05 -11.91 0.74
C THR A 279 19.52 -12.54 -0.55
N ALA A 280 18.94 -13.75 -0.46
CA ALA A 280 18.41 -14.48 -1.61
C ALA A 280 17.27 -13.71 -2.33
N GLN A 281 16.40 -13.03 -1.58
CA GLN A 281 15.34 -12.21 -2.14
C GLN A 281 15.88 -10.96 -2.85
N LEU A 282 16.95 -10.33 -2.33
CA LEU A 282 17.58 -9.19 -2.98
C LEU A 282 18.36 -9.60 -4.25
N ASP A 283 18.99 -10.78 -4.25
CA ASP A 283 19.57 -11.39 -5.45
C ASP A 283 18.48 -11.62 -6.52
N TRP A 284 17.35 -12.23 -6.13
CA TRP A 284 16.19 -12.45 -7.00
C TRP A 284 15.60 -11.14 -7.54
N LEU A 285 15.45 -10.11 -6.70
CA LEU A 285 14.91 -8.80 -7.09
C LEU A 285 15.74 -8.17 -8.20
N GLU A 286 17.07 -8.19 -8.07
CA GLU A 286 18.00 -7.68 -9.08
C GLU A 286 17.94 -8.46 -10.40
N VAL A 287 17.85 -9.79 -10.34
CA VAL A 287 17.67 -10.64 -11.54
C VAL A 287 16.35 -10.34 -12.25
N GLN A 288 15.24 -10.25 -11.52
CA GLN A 288 13.93 -9.96 -12.10
C GLN A 288 13.86 -8.54 -12.70
N LEU A 289 14.43 -7.54 -12.04
CA LEU A 289 14.52 -6.18 -12.59
C LEU A 289 15.35 -6.14 -13.88
N ASN A 290 16.46 -6.87 -13.97
CA ASN A 290 17.20 -7.04 -15.22
C ASN A 290 16.35 -7.68 -16.33
N LEU A 291 15.56 -8.71 -16.01
CA LEU A 291 14.69 -9.39 -16.98
C LEU A 291 13.58 -8.44 -17.49
N PHE A 292 12.87 -7.74 -16.61
CA PHE A 292 11.85 -6.75 -17.02
C PHE A 292 12.46 -5.60 -17.83
N ARG A 293 13.63 -5.11 -17.41
CA ARG A 293 14.38 -4.09 -18.14
C ARG A 293 14.78 -4.53 -19.55
N SER A 294 15.25 -5.77 -19.70
CA SER A 294 15.61 -6.35 -21.01
C SER A 294 14.41 -6.43 -21.97
N ARG A 295 13.19 -6.52 -21.42
CA ARG A 295 11.91 -6.52 -22.14
C ARG A 295 11.32 -5.13 -22.33
N GLY A 296 11.95 -4.06 -21.83
CA GLY A 296 11.44 -2.69 -21.90
C GLY A 296 10.13 -2.48 -21.12
N MET A 297 9.96 -3.20 -20.01
CA MET A 297 8.79 -3.14 -19.12
C MET A 297 9.03 -2.24 -17.92
N GLN A 298 7.95 -1.70 -17.36
CA GLN A 298 7.93 -0.95 -16.11
C GLN A 298 7.44 -1.82 -14.95
N VAL A 299 7.87 -1.50 -13.73
CA VAL A 299 7.60 -2.30 -12.52
C VAL A 299 7.16 -1.43 -11.34
N HIS A 300 6.10 -1.84 -10.64
CA HIS A 300 5.82 -1.41 -9.28
C HIS A 300 6.42 -2.38 -8.25
N LEU A 301 7.10 -1.85 -7.24
CA LEU A 301 7.56 -2.63 -6.09
C LEU A 301 6.55 -2.49 -4.95
N LEU A 302 6.13 -3.61 -4.38
CA LEU A 302 5.16 -3.66 -3.28
C LEU A 302 5.83 -4.36 -2.08
N GLY A 303 5.57 -3.85 -0.89
CA GLY A 303 5.97 -4.48 0.37
C GLY A 303 4.96 -4.12 1.47
N HIS A 304 5.05 -4.80 2.62
CA HIS A 304 4.26 -4.37 3.77
C HIS A 304 5.05 -3.36 4.62
N VAL A 305 6.13 -3.84 5.25
CA VAL A 305 7.05 -3.01 6.04
C VAL A 305 7.86 -2.10 5.11
N PRO A 306 7.90 -0.78 5.34
CA PRO A 306 8.62 0.16 4.48
C PRO A 306 10.13 0.23 4.79
N PRO A 307 10.98 0.51 3.77
CA PRO A 307 12.43 0.62 3.90
C PRO A 307 12.84 1.89 4.65
N THR A 308 12.89 1.82 5.98
CA THR A 308 13.39 2.88 6.88
C THR A 308 14.46 2.31 7.82
N ALA A 309 15.34 3.15 8.37
CA ALA A 309 16.36 2.70 9.33
C ALA A 309 15.77 2.13 10.63
N GLY A 310 14.56 2.59 11.00
CA GLY A 310 13.81 2.10 12.15
C GLY A 310 13.06 0.78 11.93
N ASN A 311 13.08 0.23 10.71
CA ASN A 311 12.39 -1.01 10.35
C ASN A 311 13.33 -2.07 9.76
N TYR A 312 14.21 -1.69 8.82
CA TYR A 312 15.02 -2.67 8.09
C TYR A 312 16.36 -2.89 8.78
N PHE A 313 16.84 -4.13 8.77
CA PHE A 313 18.26 -4.40 9.04
C PHE A 313 19.13 -3.51 8.13
N GLU A 314 20.17 -2.90 8.70
CA GLU A 314 20.96 -1.86 8.01
C GLU A 314 21.48 -2.34 6.64
N ARG A 315 22.00 -3.56 6.57
CA ARG A 315 22.50 -4.16 5.33
C ARG A 315 21.39 -4.42 4.31
N CYS A 316 20.21 -4.86 4.75
CA CYS A 316 19.03 -4.98 3.88
C CYS A 316 18.61 -3.60 3.32
N TYR A 317 18.54 -2.57 4.17
CA TYR A 317 18.21 -1.20 3.74
C TYR A 317 19.19 -0.69 2.68
N ARG A 318 20.50 -0.76 2.94
CA ARG A 318 21.52 -0.27 2.01
C ARG A 318 21.48 -1.02 0.68
N ARG A 319 21.38 -2.35 0.71
CA ARG A 319 21.34 -3.18 -0.51
C ARG A 319 20.05 -2.97 -1.32
N TYR A 320 18.89 -2.90 -0.66
CA TYR A 320 17.63 -2.57 -1.32
C TYR A 320 17.70 -1.18 -1.99
N THR A 321 18.29 -0.20 -1.30
CA THR A 321 18.43 1.17 -1.78
C THR A 321 19.34 1.24 -3.01
N ASP A 322 20.51 0.57 -3.01
CA ASP A 322 21.37 0.45 -4.20
C ASP A 322 20.62 -0.11 -5.42
N ILE A 323 19.86 -1.20 -5.23
CA ILE A 323 19.09 -1.83 -6.32
C ILE A 323 18.08 -0.83 -6.90
N VAL A 324 17.20 -0.23 -6.09
CA VAL A 324 16.15 0.65 -6.64
C VAL A 324 16.71 1.93 -7.28
N LEU A 325 17.85 2.42 -6.79
CA LEU A 325 18.58 3.56 -7.38
C LEU A 325 19.21 3.19 -8.74
N ARG A 326 19.63 1.93 -8.94
CA ARG A 326 20.16 1.46 -10.23
C ARG A 326 19.10 1.17 -11.28
N TYR A 327 17.85 0.89 -10.92
CA TYR A 327 16.77 0.55 -11.86
C TYR A 327 15.73 1.67 -12.09
N GLN A 328 16.15 2.94 -12.03
CA GLN A 328 15.27 4.11 -12.25
C GLN A 328 14.53 4.11 -13.61
N ASP A 329 15.07 3.50 -14.66
CA ASP A 329 14.38 3.35 -15.95
C ASP A 329 13.30 2.25 -16.00
N THR A 330 13.22 1.43 -14.95
CA THR A 330 12.38 0.24 -14.86
C THR A 330 11.37 0.35 -13.70
N VAL A 331 11.80 0.79 -12.52
CA VAL A 331 10.94 0.97 -11.34
C VAL A 331 10.18 2.30 -11.43
N VAL A 332 8.85 2.25 -11.51
CA VAL A 332 7.96 3.43 -11.62
C VAL A 332 7.28 3.84 -10.32
N GLY A 333 7.36 3.03 -9.27
CA GLY A 333 6.84 3.39 -7.95
C GLY A 333 7.01 2.28 -6.92
N GLN A 334 7.06 2.66 -5.65
CA GLN A 334 7.26 1.76 -4.51
C GLN A 334 6.18 2.04 -3.46
N HIS A 335 5.42 1.01 -3.05
CA HIS A 335 4.21 1.16 -2.23
C HIS A 335 4.23 0.25 -1.01
N PHE A 336 3.97 0.82 0.16
CA PHE A 336 4.06 0.14 1.47
C PHE A 336 2.89 0.51 2.41
N GLY A 337 2.75 -0.25 3.50
CA GLY A 337 1.76 -0.06 4.57
C GLY A 337 2.43 0.00 5.94
N HIS A 338 1.96 -0.80 6.90
CA HIS A 338 2.55 -1.06 8.24
C HIS A 338 2.51 0.11 9.23
N MET A 339 2.88 1.31 8.79
CA MET A 339 3.01 2.48 9.67
C MET A 339 1.69 3.24 9.86
N ASN A 340 0.60 2.81 9.21
CA ASN A 340 -0.76 3.38 9.26
C ASN A 340 -0.85 4.89 8.98
N THR A 341 0.19 5.48 8.38
CA THR A 341 0.33 6.94 8.19
C THR A 341 0.41 7.33 6.72
N ASP A 342 -0.03 8.54 6.39
CA ASP A 342 0.15 9.12 5.06
C ASP A 342 1.52 9.81 4.96
N ALA A 343 2.49 9.10 4.42
CA ALA A 343 3.84 9.63 4.22
C ALA A 343 4.43 9.22 2.87
N PHE A 344 5.35 10.05 2.38
CA PHE A 344 6.31 9.68 1.35
C PHE A 344 7.71 9.89 1.91
N PHE A 345 8.69 9.20 1.34
CA PHE A 345 10.09 9.27 1.77
C PHE A 345 10.99 9.41 0.56
N ILE A 346 12.08 10.16 0.71
CA ILE A 346 13.15 10.21 -0.28
C ILE A 346 14.23 9.21 0.16
N GLN A 347 14.51 8.20 -0.65
CA GLN A 347 15.70 7.37 -0.51
C GLN A 347 16.88 8.05 -1.18
N GLU A 348 18.10 7.84 -0.67
CA GLU A 348 19.31 8.41 -1.23
C GLU A 348 20.49 7.44 -1.20
N ASP A 349 21.48 7.69 -2.05
CA ASP A 349 22.74 6.95 -2.13
C ASP A 349 23.64 7.22 -0.90
N GLU A 350 24.32 6.19 -0.38
CA GLU A 350 25.17 6.29 0.82
C GLU A 350 26.32 7.30 0.65
N GLU A 351 26.90 7.43 -0.55
CA GLU A 351 27.97 8.41 -0.78
C GLU A 351 27.43 9.85 -0.78
N GLU A 352 26.22 10.07 -1.31
CA GLU A 352 25.55 11.36 -1.38
C GLU A 352 25.09 11.83 0.02
N ALA A 353 24.49 10.93 0.82
CA ALA A 353 24.18 11.17 2.22
C ALA A 353 25.42 11.63 3.02
N TYR A 354 26.56 10.96 2.81
CA TYR A 354 27.82 11.29 3.47
C TYR A 354 28.36 12.69 3.11
N GLN A 355 28.17 13.15 1.86
CA GLN A 355 28.55 14.53 1.50
C GLN A 355 27.63 15.56 2.16
N GLN A 356 26.32 15.31 2.17
CA GLN A 356 25.35 16.22 2.81
C GLN A 356 25.63 16.39 4.31
N GLU A 357 25.99 15.32 5.04
CA GLU A 357 26.36 15.45 6.45
C GLU A 357 27.63 16.29 6.68
N ILE A 358 28.62 16.19 5.79
CA ILE A 358 29.81 17.04 5.85
C ILE A 358 29.44 18.52 5.61
N GLU A 359 28.58 18.79 4.63
CA GLU A 359 28.09 20.17 4.38
C GLU A 359 27.29 20.71 5.59
N LYS A 360 26.40 19.88 6.16
CA LYS A 360 25.49 20.26 7.26
C LYS A 360 26.19 20.53 8.60
N ASN A 361 27.38 19.98 8.83
CA ASN A 361 28.18 20.27 10.03
C ASN A 361 28.58 21.77 10.19
N ASN A 362 28.25 22.64 9.23
CA ASN A 362 28.41 24.09 9.34
C ASN A 362 27.10 24.89 9.52
N GLU A 363 25.90 24.32 9.35
CA GLU A 363 24.67 25.12 9.39
C GLU A 363 23.39 24.33 9.78
N VAL A 364 22.57 24.97 10.62
CA VAL A 364 21.20 24.60 11.08
C VAL A 364 21.07 23.52 12.16
N GLU A 365 20.88 23.99 13.39
CA GLU A 365 20.25 23.29 14.51
C GLU A 365 18.74 23.16 14.23
N ALA A 366 18.28 21.97 13.80
CA ALA A 366 16.86 21.72 13.59
C ALA A 366 16.18 21.44 14.94
N GLN A 367 15.13 22.18 15.28
CA GLN A 367 14.31 21.85 16.45
C GLN A 367 13.75 20.43 16.30
N GLU A 368 14.09 19.56 17.26
CA GLU A 368 13.58 18.20 17.41
C GLU A 368 12.06 18.23 17.57
N GLU A 369 11.33 17.99 16.47
CA GLU A 369 9.94 17.54 16.55
C GLU A 369 9.99 16.02 16.81
N PRO A 370 9.18 15.46 17.72
CA PRO A 370 9.23 14.02 18.01
C PRO A 370 8.56 13.19 16.91
N GLY A 371 9.01 11.93 16.81
CA GLY A 371 8.43 10.89 15.94
C GLY A 371 8.58 11.17 14.44
N LEU A 372 7.78 10.43 13.64
CA LEU A 372 7.83 10.45 12.17
C LEU A 372 7.85 11.85 11.52
N PRO A 373 7.06 12.86 11.96
CA PRO A 373 7.14 14.20 11.38
C PRO A 373 8.51 14.85 11.61
N GLY A 374 9.16 14.57 12.75
CA GLY A 374 10.53 14.99 13.03
C GLY A 374 11.53 14.35 12.10
N ASP A 375 11.48 13.02 11.97
CA ASP A 375 12.35 12.24 11.09
C ASP A 375 12.25 12.74 9.63
N LEU A 376 11.03 12.90 9.10
CA LEU A 376 10.79 13.43 7.75
C LEU A 376 11.28 14.88 7.59
N LYS A 377 11.13 15.72 8.62
CA LYS A 377 11.61 17.11 8.60
C LYS A 377 13.14 17.16 8.60
N GLN A 378 13.78 16.29 9.37
CA GLN A 378 15.22 16.11 9.37
C GLN A 378 15.68 15.66 7.98
N ASP A 379 15.03 14.66 7.39
CA ASP A 379 15.40 14.14 6.08
C ASP A 379 15.24 15.18 4.97
N TYR A 380 14.09 15.84 4.89
CA TYR A 380 13.85 16.90 3.91
C TYR A 380 14.77 18.11 4.10
N SER A 381 15.31 18.34 5.31
CA SER A 381 16.24 19.44 5.58
C SER A 381 17.64 19.25 5.00
N THR A 382 18.07 18.02 4.69
CA THR A 382 19.41 17.78 4.11
C THR A 382 19.42 17.87 2.59
N LEU A 383 18.25 17.72 1.94
CA LEU A 383 18.15 17.62 0.49
C LEU A 383 18.84 18.80 -0.22
N PRO A 384 19.71 18.55 -1.22
CA PRO A 384 20.36 19.62 -1.95
C PRO A 384 19.34 20.49 -2.68
N GLY A 385 19.68 21.78 -2.82
CA GLY A 385 18.91 22.71 -3.64
C GLY A 385 18.85 22.24 -5.10
N LYS A 386 17.74 22.55 -5.80
CA LYS A 386 17.42 22.00 -7.13
C LYS A 386 18.58 22.05 -8.13
N GLY A 387 19.31 23.17 -8.22
CA GLY A 387 20.45 23.32 -9.14
C GLY A 387 21.73 22.54 -8.78
N ARG A 388 21.80 21.91 -7.59
CA ARG A 388 22.88 21.03 -7.16
C ARG A 388 22.47 19.55 -7.12
N THR A 389 21.22 19.22 -7.43
CA THR A 389 20.67 17.89 -7.21
C THR A 389 21.04 16.95 -8.35
N ASN A 390 21.75 15.86 -8.04
CA ASN A 390 21.86 14.73 -8.96
C ASN A 390 20.75 13.72 -8.68
N GLU A 391 19.63 13.80 -9.42
CA GLU A 391 18.46 12.92 -9.24
C GLU A 391 18.78 11.43 -9.42
N ASP A 392 19.88 11.06 -10.08
CA ASP A 392 20.36 9.68 -10.12
C ASP A 392 20.47 9.12 -8.69
N MET A 393 20.96 9.93 -7.75
CA MET A 393 21.26 9.50 -6.38
C MET A 393 20.02 9.35 -5.48
N TYR A 394 18.80 9.51 -6.01
CA TYR A 394 17.57 9.53 -5.21
C TYR A 394 16.45 8.62 -5.76
N SER A 395 15.58 8.15 -4.87
CA SER A 395 14.33 7.45 -5.22
C SER A 395 13.22 7.87 -4.25
N VAL A 396 11.98 7.47 -4.52
CA VAL A 396 10.81 7.79 -3.69
C VAL A 396 10.03 6.52 -3.38
N PHE A 397 9.55 6.40 -2.15
CA PHE A 397 8.52 5.42 -1.78
C PHE A 397 7.39 6.06 -1.00
N TYR A 398 6.25 5.37 -0.99
CA TYR A 398 4.99 5.85 -0.42
C TYR A 398 4.47 4.86 0.62
N ILE A 399 4.06 5.39 1.77
CA ILE A 399 3.26 4.68 2.76
C ILE A 399 1.82 5.13 2.59
N ALA A 400 0.88 4.17 2.54
CA ALA A 400 -0.54 4.47 2.60
C ALA A 400 -1.06 4.45 4.05
N PRO A 401 -1.97 5.38 4.41
CA PRO A 401 -2.76 5.24 5.63
C PRO A 401 -3.75 4.08 5.48
N SER A 402 -4.21 3.57 6.62
CA SER A 402 -4.84 2.26 6.75
C SER A 402 -6.37 2.27 6.86
N ILE A 403 -7.00 1.10 6.76
CA ILE A 403 -8.42 0.92 7.15
C ILE A 403 -8.56 0.72 8.67
N ILE A 404 -7.59 0.10 9.36
CA ILE A 404 -7.62 -0.01 10.84
C ILE A 404 -7.77 1.37 11.49
N PRO A 405 -8.68 1.53 12.48
CA PRO A 405 -8.90 2.81 13.16
C PRO A 405 -7.80 3.17 14.18
N THR A 406 -6.52 2.88 13.88
CA THR A 406 -5.39 3.49 14.61
C THR A 406 -5.45 5.01 14.45
N PHE A 407 -5.69 5.47 13.22
CA PHE A 407 -6.09 6.85 12.90
C PHE A 407 -7.48 6.82 12.26
N TYR A 408 -7.82 7.80 11.43
CA TYR A 408 -9.09 7.78 10.69
C TYR A 408 -8.98 6.83 9.49
N PRO A 409 -9.90 5.85 9.32
CA PRO A 409 -9.85 4.90 8.22
C PRO A 409 -9.76 5.60 6.86
N SER A 410 -8.84 5.13 6.03
CA SER A 410 -8.37 5.84 4.85
C SER A 410 -8.19 4.91 3.65
N ILE A 411 -8.34 5.43 2.43
CA ILE A 411 -8.22 4.69 1.17
C ILE A 411 -7.51 5.56 0.14
N ARG A 412 -6.60 4.98 -0.66
CA ARG A 412 -5.82 5.70 -1.68
C ARG A 412 -6.12 5.20 -3.09
N LEU A 413 -6.45 6.13 -3.98
CA LEU A 413 -6.60 5.86 -5.42
C LEU A 413 -5.49 6.57 -6.20
N TRP A 414 -4.66 5.78 -6.88
CA TRP A 414 -3.54 6.24 -7.69
C TRP A 414 -3.94 6.46 -9.15
N THR A 415 -3.22 7.36 -9.84
CA THR A 415 -3.26 7.49 -11.30
C THR A 415 -1.89 7.45 -11.94
N TYR A 416 -1.81 6.91 -13.15
CA TYR A 416 -0.58 6.79 -13.95
C TYR A 416 -0.83 7.09 -15.43
N ASN A 417 0.22 7.43 -16.16
CA ASN A 417 0.11 7.93 -17.53
C ASN A 417 -0.12 6.80 -18.54
N THR A 418 -1.23 6.87 -19.29
CA THR A 418 -1.60 5.87 -20.32
C THR A 418 -1.33 6.33 -21.75
N SER A 419 -0.58 7.43 -21.93
CA SER A 419 -0.28 8.01 -23.24
C SER A 419 0.90 7.30 -23.91
N GLU A 420 0.63 6.25 -24.69
CA GLU A 420 1.66 5.42 -25.34
C GLU A 420 2.64 6.20 -26.24
N ALA A 421 2.22 7.36 -26.78
CA ALA A 421 3.11 8.26 -27.54
C ALA A 421 4.28 8.83 -26.70
N ALA A 422 4.19 8.78 -25.37
CA ALA A 422 5.24 9.17 -24.44
C ALA A 422 6.03 7.95 -23.91
N ARG A 423 6.06 6.81 -24.62
CA ARG A 423 6.77 5.61 -24.16
C ARG A 423 8.28 5.82 -24.15
N TYR A 424 8.89 5.56 -22.98
CA TYR A 424 10.34 5.53 -22.83
C TYR A 424 10.97 4.43 -23.69
N VAL A 425 12.09 4.74 -24.34
CA VAL A 425 12.91 3.78 -25.08
C VAL A 425 14.33 3.88 -24.55
N ALA A 426 14.79 2.83 -23.88
CA ALA A 426 16.16 2.77 -23.38
C ALA A 426 17.17 2.86 -24.53
N ALA A 427 18.15 3.75 -24.41
CA ALA A 427 19.29 3.79 -25.32
C ALA A 427 19.99 2.42 -25.29
N HIS A 428 20.00 1.72 -26.43
CA HIS A 428 20.58 0.39 -26.52
C HIS A 428 22.12 0.50 -26.47
N SER A 429 22.69 0.36 -25.26
CA SER A 429 24.09 0.00 -25.11
C SER A 429 24.28 -1.40 -25.71
N SER A 430 25.02 -1.49 -26.81
CA SER A 430 25.35 -2.76 -27.49
C SER A 430 26.42 -3.59 -26.75
N SER A 431 26.41 -3.55 -25.42
CA SER A 431 27.05 -4.57 -24.59
C SER A 431 26.19 -5.82 -24.65
N LEU A 432 26.60 -6.76 -25.51
CA LEU A 432 26.07 -8.12 -25.55
C LEU A 432 25.98 -8.70 -24.13
N ILE A 433 25.00 -9.59 -23.94
CA ILE A 433 24.89 -10.43 -22.74
C ILE A 433 26.16 -11.29 -22.67
N SER A 434 27.19 -10.80 -21.97
CA SER A 434 28.11 -11.69 -21.29
C SER A 434 27.27 -12.45 -20.28
N ALA A 435 27.33 -13.78 -20.33
CA ALA A 435 26.78 -14.61 -19.27
C ALA A 435 27.25 -14.06 -17.92
N VAL A 436 26.43 -14.24 -16.89
CA VAL A 436 26.89 -14.02 -15.52
C VAL A 436 28.01 -15.04 -15.29
N ASP A 437 29.27 -14.59 -15.34
CA ASP A 437 30.39 -15.39 -14.89
C ASP A 437 30.14 -15.66 -13.40
N GLU A 438 29.83 -16.92 -13.06
CA GLU A 438 29.47 -17.34 -11.70
C GLU A 438 30.64 -17.18 -10.69
N ASP A 439 31.81 -16.73 -11.15
CA ASP A 439 33.08 -16.70 -10.44
C ASP A 439 33.61 -15.30 -10.02
N GLU A 440 32.98 -14.18 -10.39
CA GLU A 440 33.48 -12.81 -10.05
C GLU A 440 32.54 -11.92 -9.19
N VAL A 441 31.84 -12.51 -8.22
CA VAL A 441 31.36 -11.75 -7.05
C VAL A 441 32.43 -11.74 -5.95
N GLU A 442 33.58 -11.10 -6.21
CA GLU A 442 34.55 -10.75 -5.14
C GLU A 442 34.01 -9.61 -4.26
N GLU A 443 33.06 -9.93 -3.39
CA GLU A 443 32.89 -9.25 -2.10
C GLU A 443 34.12 -9.60 -1.24
N ALA A 444 35.22 -8.85 -1.40
CA ALA A 444 36.43 -9.09 -0.61
C ALA A 444 36.15 -9.05 0.91
N ASP A 445 36.78 -9.99 1.62
CA ASP A 445 36.69 -10.14 3.07
C ASP A 445 37.39 -8.98 3.80
N GLU A 446 36.62 -7.94 4.14
CA GLU A 446 36.94 -7.06 5.26
C GLU A 446 35.98 -7.43 6.41
N GLU A 447 36.50 -8.12 7.42
CA GLU A 447 35.79 -8.38 8.68
C GLU A 447 35.59 -7.05 9.42
N GLU A 448 34.40 -6.48 9.35
CA GLU A 448 33.98 -5.46 10.31
C GLU A 448 33.45 -6.18 11.55
N GLU A 449 34.22 -6.16 12.64
CA GLU A 449 33.76 -6.57 13.98
C GLU A 449 32.58 -5.67 14.39
N ASP A 450 31.37 -6.23 14.37
CA ASP A 450 30.18 -5.58 14.90
C ASP A 450 30.23 -5.57 16.44
N GLY A 451 30.73 -4.46 16.98
CA GLY A 451 30.83 -4.22 18.42
C GLY A 451 29.48 -3.83 19.03
N GLY A 452 28.54 -4.76 19.06
CA GLY A 452 27.22 -4.57 19.66
C GLY A 452 27.31 -4.19 21.15
N VAL A 453 26.88 -2.98 21.50
CA VAL A 453 26.67 -2.55 22.88
C VAL A 453 25.19 -2.70 23.20
N GLU A 454 24.82 -3.82 23.83
CA GLU A 454 23.47 -3.99 24.36
C GLU A 454 23.23 -3.03 25.54
N SER A 455 22.21 -2.18 25.42
CA SER A 455 21.68 -1.41 26.55
C SER A 455 20.31 -1.96 26.93
N GLU A 456 20.27 -2.88 27.90
CA GLU A 456 19.02 -3.33 28.51
C GLU A 456 18.33 -2.18 29.26
N SER A 457 17.04 -1.98 29.02
CA SER A 457 16.13 -1.31 29.95
C SER A 457 14.69 -1.78 29.72
N PRO A 458 13.96 -2.23 30.76
CA PRO A 458 12.65 -2.85 30.58
C PRO A 458 11.49 -1.84 30.59
N PHE A 459 10.55 -2.02 29.67
CA PHE A 459 9.25 -1.33 29.57
C PHE A 459 9.27 0.19 29.39
N GLY A 460 9.42 0.61 28.14
CA GLY A 460 8.94 1.88 27.62
C GLY A 460 8.94 1.85 26.10
N THR A 461 7.85 2.25 25.43
CA THR A 461 7.80 2.41 23.97
C THR A 461 8.61 3.64 23.57
N LEU A 462 9.93 3.48 23.51
CA LEU A 462 10.84 4.47 22.94
C LEU A 462 10.60 4.50 21.43
N SER A 463 10.34 5.70 20.90
CA SER A 463 10.11 5.91 19.47
C SER A 463 11.31 5.40 18.68
N ARG A 464 11.09 4.41 17.81
CA ARG A 464 12.09 4.06 16.80
C ARG A 464 12.17 5.24 15.84
N HIS A 465 13.38 5.70 15.55
CA HIS A 465 13.58 6.75 14.55
C HIS A 465 13.52 6.12 13.16
N HIS A 466 12.68 6.69 12.29
CA HIS A 466 12.49 6.23 10.92
C HIS A 466 13.28 7.07 9.90
N HIS A 467 14.13 7.98 10.37
CA HIS A 467 15.02 8.78 9.52
C HIS A 467 15.98 7.89 8.70
N ARG A 468 16.56 8.42 7.62
CA ARG A 468 17.58 7.69 6.84
C ARG A 468 18.80 7.33 7.71
N PRO A 469 19.48 6.19 7.49
CA PRO A 469 20.63 5.80 8.31
C PRO A 469 21.74 6.84 8.25
N THR A 470 22.30 7.20 9.41
CA THR A 470 23.51 8.04 9.49
C THR A 470 24.70 7.31 8.86
N PRO A 471 25.33 7.85 7.81
CA PRO A 471 26.52 7.28 7.20
C PRO A 471 27.65 6.99 8.22
N PRO A 472 28.38 5.86 8.09
CA PRO A 472 29.43 5.51 9.03
C PRO A 472 30.60 6.53 8.99
N LYS A 473 31.05 6.96 10.17
CA LYS A 473 32.16 7.93 10.31
C LYS A 473 33.45 7.35 9.72
N LYS A 474 33.91 7.90 8.58
CA LYS A 474 35.19 7.51 7.95
C LYS A 474 36.33 7.57 8.98
N ARG A 475 36.91 6.41 9.31
CA ARG A 475 38.02 6.27 10.28
C ARG A 475 39.19 7.15 9.83
N LYS A 476 39.48 8.23 10.57
CA LYS A 476 40.62 9.12 10.33
C LYS A 476 41.93 8.39 10.63
N GLY A 477 42.50 7.73 9.62
CA GLY A 477 43.87 7.22 9.70
C GLY A 477 44.12 5.84 9.13
N LYS A 478 43.97 5.67 7.80
CA LYS A 478 44.80 4.77 6.98
C LYS A 478 44.53 5.03 5.49
N LYS A 479 45.52 5.55 4.76
CA LYS A 479 45.47 5.67 3.28
C LYS A 479 45.73 4.30 2.62
N HIS A 480 44.86 3.33 2.86
CA HIS A 480 44.78 2.20 1.92
C HIS A 480 44.10 2.71 0.65
N LYS A 481 44.73 2.49 -0.51
CA LYS A 481 44.07 2.69 -1.80
C LYS A 481 42.93 1.67 -1.87
N LYS A 482 41.69 2.07 -1.53
CA LYS A 482 40.51 1.28 -1.93
C LYS A 482 40.66 1.06 -3.44
N LYS A 483 40.75 -0.19 -3.90
CA LYS A 483 40.52 -0.52 -5.31
C LYS A 483 39.16 0.11 -5.62
N LYS A 484 39.07 0.99 -6.62
CA LYS A 484 37.76 1.42 -7.12
C LYS A 484 37.08 0.15 -7.62
N ARG A 485 36.09 -0.36 -6.87
CA ARG A 485 35.14 -1.35 -7.39
C ARG A 485 34.57 -0.73 -8.67
N LYS A 486 34.41 -1.51 -9.74
CA LYS A 486 33.58 -1.04 -10.86
C LYS A 486 32.18 -0.85 -10.24
N ALA A 487 31.69 0.39 -10.23
CA ALA A 487 30.31 0.62 -9.87
C ALA A 487 29.43 -0.17 -10.86
N LEU A 488 28.42 -0.86 -10.32
CA LEU A 488 27.43 -1.53 -11.17
C LEU A 488 26.74 -0.48 -12.06
N PRO A 489 26.29 -0.85 -13.28
CA PRO A 489 25.66 0.10 -14.18
C PRO A 489 24.42 0.72 -13.53
N ARG A 490 24.32 2.04 -13.63
CA ARG A 490 23.21 2.84 -13.14
C ARG A 490 22.27 3.10 -14.32
N HIS A 491 21.10 2.47 -14.34
CA HIS A 491 20.10 2.62 -15.39
C HIS A 491 19.21 3.85 -15.11
N ALA A 492 19.88 5.00 -14.98
CA ALA A 492 19.32 6.30 -14.67
C ALA A 492 19.59 7.24 -15.86
N SER A 493 18.54 7.58 -16.61
CA SER A 493 18.53 8.64 -17.62
C SER A 493 17.64 9.78 -17.13
N PRO A 494 17.86 11.04 -17.52
CA PRO A 494 16.88 12.11 -17.33
C PRO A 494 15.49 11.75 -17.88
N ASP A 495 15.44 10.99 -18.98
CA ASP A 495 14.21 10.53 -19.62
C ASP A 495 13.57 9.30 -18.95
N SER A 496 14.17 8.74 -17.89
CA SER A 496 13.66 7.55 -17.20
C SER A 496 12.24 7.77 -16.67
N PRO A 497 11.34 6.76 -16.72
CA PRO A 497 9.95 6.88 -16.24
C PRO A 497 9.77 7.31 -14.77
N SER A 498 10.77 7.10 -13.91
CA SER A 498 10.76 7.60 -12.53
C SER A 498 11.10 9.10 -12.40
N ARG A 499 11.70 9.71 -13.42
CA ARG A 499 12.21 11.09 -13.41
C ARG A 499 11.45 12.03 -14.34
N THR A 500 11.08 11.53 -15.52
CA THR A 500 10.26 12.23 -16.51
C THR A 500 8.91 11.52 -16.65
N ASN A 501 7.83 12.29 -16.82
CA ASN A 501 6.48 11.78 -17.00
C ASN A 501 6.31 11.14 -18.39
N THR A 502 6.57 9.85 -18.46
CA THR A 502 6.45 8.98 -19.65
C THR A 502 5.23 8.06 -19.53
N TYR A 503 4.98 7.21 -20.53
CA TYR A 503 4.03 6.10 -20.41
C TYR A 503 4.34 5.24 -19.16
N LEU A 504 3.30 4.90 -18.40
CA LEU A 504 3.33 4.17 -17.12
C LEU A 504 4.00 4.89 -15.92
N SER A 505 4.47 6.13 -16.08
CA SER A 505 4.88 6.96 -14.94
C SER A 505 3.69 7.30 -14.02
N LEU A 506 3.92 7.32 -12.71
CA LEU A 506 2.93 7.79 -11.73
C LEU A 506 2.64 9.29 -11.92
N LEU A 507 1.35 9.64 -11.97
CA LEU A 507 0.88 11.02 -12.07
C LEU A 507 0.56 11.62 -10.70
N GLY A 508 0.07 10.78 -9.78
CA GLY A 508 -0.35 11.23 -8.46
C GLY A 508 -1.42 10.33 -7.84
N TYR A 509 -2.03 10.79 -6.76
CA TYR A 509 -3.12 10.08 -6.09
C TYR A 509 -4.15 11.04 -5.49
N SER A 510 -5.30 10.47 -5.16
CA SER A 510 -6.32 11.07 -4.29
C SER A 510 -6.39 10.29 -2.98
N GLN A 511 -6.40 11.01 -1.86
CA GLN A 511 -6.48 10.46 -0.52
C GLN A 511 -7.88 10.66 0.04
N TRP A 512 -8.50 9.56 0.46
CA TRP A 512 -9.85 9.52 1.01
C TRP A 512 -9.78 9.17 2.49
N VAL A 513 -10.59 9.84 3.30
CA VAL A 513 -10.65 9.64 4.74
C VAL A 513 -12.10 9.55 5.23
N MET A 514 -12.36 8.65 6.16
CA MET A 514 -13.64 8.48 6.84
C MET A 514 -13.60 9.22 8.18
N ASP A 515 -14.49 10.20 8.37
CA ASP A 515 -14.70 10.80 9.69
C ASP A 515 -15.52 9.81 10.55
N ILE A 516 -14.80 8.91 11.22
CA ILE A 516 -15.38 7.77 11.94
C ILE A 516 -16.15 8.22 13.19
N ASP A 517 -15.73 9.32 13.82
CA ASP A 517 -16.42 9.87 14.99
C ASP A 517 -17.75 10.53 14.60
N GLU A 518 -17.78 11.31 13.51
CA GLU A 518 -19.02 11.86 12.93
C GLU A 518 -20.02 10.73 12.58
N GLN A 519 -19.53 9.65 11.98
CA GLN A 519 -20.36 8.51 11.56
C GLN A 519 -20.79 7.61 12.72
N ASN A 520 -19.97 7.49 13.77
CA ASN A 520 -20.37 6.87 15.02
C ASN A 520 -21.46 7.71 15.72
N GLU A 521 -21.34 9.04 15.75
CA GLU A 521 -22.37 9.90 16.35
C GLU A 521 -23.71 9.75 15.62
N ALA A 522 -23.71 9.71 14.28
CA ALA A 522 -24.92 9.48 13.49
C ALA A 522 -25.63 8.15 13.85
N ILE A 523 -24.86 7.07 14.10
CA ILE A 523 -25.42 5.79 14.58
C ILE A 523 -25.97 5.91 16.00
N GLU A 524 -25.24 6.53 16.92
CA GLU A 524 -25.69 6.71 18.30
C GLU A 524 -26.98 7.56 18.39
N GLN A 525 -27.17 8.54 17.48
CA GLN A 525 -28.42 9.29 17.38
C GLN A 525 -29.62 8.40 16.95
N ILE A 526 -29.41 7.42 16.06
CA ILE A 526 -30.45 6.45 15.65
C ILE A 526 -30.77 5.46 16.78
N LEU A 527 -29.73 4.91 17.43
CA LEU A 527 -29.90 3.92 18.50
C LEU A 527 -30.45 4.55 19.79
N HIS A 528 -30.01 5.76 20.11
CA HIS A 528 -30.24 6.46 21.37
C HIS A 528 -30.70 7.93 21.15
N PRO A 529 -31.84 8.16 20.47
CA PRO A 529 -32.35 9.50 20.22
C PRO A 529 -32.62 10.26 21.52
N LYS A 530 -32.38 11.58 21.48
CA LYS A 530 -32.62 12.48 22.62
C LYS A 530 -34.11 12.52 22.93
N LYS A 531 -34.47 12.67 24.20
CA LYS A 531 -35.87 12.55 24.67
C LYS A 531 -36.83 13.56 24.04
N ASP A 532 -36.31 14.69 23.55
CA ASP A 532 -37.12 15.78 22.99
C ASP A 532 -37.65 15.44 21.58
N ASP A 533 -36.95 14.63 20.80
CA ASP A 533 -37.36 14.19 19.44
C ASP A 533 -38.50 13.15 19.45
N VAL A 534 -38.75 12.48 20.58
CA VAL A 534 -39.78 11.43 20.69
C VAL A 534 -41.20 12.02 20.78
N SER A 535 -41.33 13.34 20.95
CA SER A 535 -42.62 14.01 21.19
C SER A 535 -43.46 14.29 19.93
N THR A 536 -42.91 14.12 18.72
CA THR A 536 -43.54 14.56 17.46
C THR A 536 -44.28 13.48 16.66
N SER A 537 -44.18 12.19 17.02
CA SER A 537 -44.73 11.07 16.22
C SER A 537 -45.91 10.30 16.83
N ALA A 538 -46.43 10.71 17.99
CA ALA A 538 -47.46 9.97 18.74
C ALA A 538 -48.79 10.75 18.93
N PHE A 539 -49.44 11.15 17.83
CA PHE A 539 -50.76 11.78 17.87
C PHE A 539 -51.91 10.83 17.51
N THR A 540 -52.43 10.11 18.51
CA THR A 540 -53.87 9.74 18.62
C THR A 540 -54.15 9.25 20.04
N GLN A 541 -54.79 10.09 20.87
CA GLN A 541 -55.37 9.66 22.14
C GLN A 541 -56.83 9.25 21.92
N GLU A 542 -57.17 7.99 22.14
CA GLU A 542 -58.53 7.60 22.54
C GLU A 542 -58.56 7.20 24.03
N LYS A 543 -59.54 7.73 24.76
CA LYS A 543 -59.71 7.48 26.20
C LYS A 543 -60.51 6.19 26.40
N GLY A 544 -59.93 5.20 27.09
CA GLY A 544 -60.57 3.91 27.33
C GLY A 544 -60.12 3.23 28.63
N VAL A 545 -61.06 3.17 29.58
CA VAL A 545 -61.07 2.62 30.95
C VAL A 545 -60.36 1.27 31.19
N ASP A 546 -59.79 1.15 32.40
CA ASP A 546 -59.35 -0.03 33.18
C ASP A 546 -58.90 -1.36 32.51
N LYS A 547 -57.61 -1.68 32.71
CA LYS A 547 -57.08 -3.05 32.92
C LYS A 547 -55.65 -3.04 33.48
N LYS A 548 -55.51 -2.84 34.80
CA LYS A 548 -54.23 -3.00 35.53
C LYS A 548 -53.90 -4.48 35.77
N LYS A 549 -53.36 -5.17 34.75
CA LYS A 549 -52.41 -6.31 34.92
C LYS A 549 -51.78 -6.87 33.64
N THR A 550 -52.22 -6.45 32.45
CA THR A 550 -51.66 -6.88 31.14
C THR A 550 -50.97 -5.76 30.35
N LYS A 551 -50.65 -4.64 31.01
CA LYS A 551 -49.97 -3.48 30.38
C LYS A 551 -48.44 -3.51 30.47
N LYS A 552 -47.83 -4.32 31.34
CA LYS A 552 -46.37 -4.34 31.50
C LYS A 552 -45.71 -5.08 30.34
N ASP A 553 -46.09 -6.34 30.12
CA ASP A 553 -45.56 -7.19 29.04
C ASP A 553 -45.82 -6.59 27.64
N LYS A 554 -46.92 -5.84 27.47
CA LYS A 554 -47.23 -5.09 26.23
C LYS A 554 -46.47 -3.77 26.06
N HIS A 555 -45.86 -3.23 27.11
CA HIS A 555 -44.98 -2.06 27.03
C HIS A 555 -43.56 -2.53 26.74
N ASP A 556 -43.08 -3.49 27.53
CA ASP A 556 -41.75 -4.10 27.37
C ASP A 556 -41.57 -4.66 25.94
N GLY A 557 -42.58 -5.34 25.39
CA GLY A 557 -42.55 -5.83 24.00
C GLY A 557 -42.53 -4.74 22.91
N LYS A 558 -43.14 -3.57 23.14
CA LYS A 558 -43.10 -2.44 22.20
C LYS A 558 -41.76 -1.72 22.22
N ASP A 559 -41.15 -1.59 23.40
CA ASP A 559 -39.83 -1.00 23.55
C ASP A 559 -38.75 -1.90 22.88
N ASP A 560 -38.91 -3.22 22.96
CA ASP A 560 -38.06 -4.19 22.24
C ASP A 560 -38.27 -4.18 20.71
N GLU A 561 -39.51 -4.02 20.22
CA GLU A 561 -39.79 -3.85 18.78
C GLU A 561 -39.16 -2.55 18.22
N GLU A 562 -39.35 -1.43 18.91
CA GLU A 562 -38.77 -0.14 18.52
C GLU A 562 -37.24 -0.17 18.58
N ARG A 563 -36.65 -0.85 19.58
CA ARG A 563 -35.21 -1.08 19.64
C ARG A 563 -34.69 -1.90 18.46
N LYS A 564 -35.40 -2.97 18.06
CA LYS A 564 -35.05 -3.76 16.86
C LYS A 564 -35.20 -2.94 15.58
N ARG A 565 -36.21 -2.07 15.50
CA ARG A 565 -36.40 -1.15 14.36
C ARG A 565 -35.20 -0.21 14.20
N ARG A 566 -34.75 0.43 15.29
CA ARG A 566 -33.58 1.33 15.31
C ARG A 566 -32.27 0.60 15.01
N GLN A 567 -32.11 -0.61 15.54
CA GLN A 567 -30.97 -1.47 15.22
C GLN A 567 -30.89 -1.75 13.70
N HIS A 568 -32.03 -2.12 13.09
CA HIS A 568 -32.12 -2.38 11.65
C HIS A 568 -31.98 -1.10 10.79
N GLU A 569 -32.30 0.07 11.34
CA GLU A 569 -32.09 1.38 10.74
C GLU A 569 -30.59 1.75 10.75
N ALA A 570 -29.91 1.55 11.88
CA ALA A 570 -28.45 1.71 12.00
C ALA A 570 -27.66 0.74 11.10
N GLU A 571 -28.13 -0.50 10.94
CA GLU A 571 -27.54 -1.50 10.03
C GLU A 571 -27.67 -1.15 8.54
N LYS A 572 -28.56 -0.23 8.16
CA LYS A 572 -28.70 0.27 6.78
C LYS A 572 -27.84 1.48 6.47
N MET A 573 -27.27 2.13 7.48
CA MET A 573 -26.40 3.29 7.28
C MET A 573 -25.14 2.85 6.52
N GLN A 574 -24.82 3.59 5.47
CA GLN A 574 -23.59 3.38 4.71
C GLN A 574 -22.52 4.35 5.19
N VAL A 575 -21.28 3.89 5.23
CA VAL A 575 -20.14 4.79 5.50
C VAL A 575 -19.92 5.75 4.34
N SER A 576 -19.30 6.88 4.65
CA SER A 576 -18.98 7.95 3.70
C SER A 576 -17.55 8.41 3.92
N TYR A 577 -16.75 8.37 2.84
CA TYR A 577 -15.42 8.97 2.81
C TYR A 577 -15.48 10.33 2.11
N ARG A 578 -14.67 11.27 2.59
CA ARG A 578 -14.43 12.57 1.95
C ARG A 578 -13.06 12.61 1.31
N LEU A 579 -12.91 13.41 0.27
CA LEU A 579 -11.59 13.75 -0.27
C LEU A 579 -10.84 14.54 0.80
N GLU A 580 -9.69 14.04 1.26
CA GLU A 580 -8.83 14.80 2.16
C GLU A 580 -8.00 15.80 1.35
N TYR A 581 -7.34 15.29 0.32
CA TYR A 581 -6.62 16.04 -0.69
C TYR A 581 -6.31 15.15 -1.92
N ALA A 582 -5.82 15.77 -2.99
CA ALA A 582 -5.17 15.10 -4.09
C ALA A 582 -3.82 15.78 -4.40
N THR A 583 -2.91 15.05 -5.03
CA THR A 583 -1.56 15.59 -5.30
C THR A 583 -1.53 16.58 -6.48
N TYR A 584 -2.51 16.51 -7.38
CA TYR A 584 -2.54 17.21 -8.68
C TYR A 584 -2.67 18.74 -8.57
N THR A 585 -2.38 19.42 -9.69
CA THR A 585 -2.70 20.85 -9.86
C THR A 585 -4.22 21.10 -9.92
N PRO A 586 -4.70 22.34 -9.64
CA PRO A 586 -6.11 22.71 -9.79
C PRO A 586 -6.71 22.41 -11.17
N GLU A 587 -5.94 22.61 -12.23
CA GLU A 587 -6.38 22.45 -13.62
C GLU A 587 -6.63 20.98 -13.96
N VAL A 588 -5.84 20.08 -13.37
CA VAL A 588 -5.95 18.63 -13.56
C VAL A 588 -7.08 18.04 -12.69
N LEU A 589 -7.14 18.42 -11.41
CA LEU A 589 -8.18 17.90 -10.50
C LEU A 589 -9.59 18.32 -10.94
N TRP A 590 -9.77 19.58 -11.36
CA TRP A 590 -11.07 20.16 -11.70
C TRP A 590 -11.34 20.21 -13.21
N THR A 591 -10.63 19.39 -14.00
CA THR A 591 -10.68 19.43 -15.48
C THR A 591 -12.10 19.24 -16.05
N GLU A 592 -12.91 18.37 -15.43
CA GLU A 592 -14.30 18.07 -15.85
C GLU A 592 -15.32 19.19 -15.54
N PHE A 593 -14.88 20.29 -14.94
CA PHE A 593 -15.66 21.51 -14.71
C PHE A 593 -15.25 22.66 -15.66
N GLY A 594 -14.29 22.42 -16.56
CA GLY A 594 -13.90 23.35 -17.61
C GLY A 594 -14.90 23.39 -18.78
N SER A 595 -14.80 24.43 -19.62
CA SER A 595 -15.65 24.58 -20.82
C SER A 595 -15.27 23.65 -21.99
N THR A 596 -14.09 23.02 -21.91
CA THR A 596 -13.64 21.98 -22.85
C THR A 596 -13.88 20.62 -22.20
N SER A 597 -14.90 19.88 -22.65
CA SER A 597 -15.09 18.49 -22.24
C SER A 597 -13.89 17.66 -22.68
N SER A 598 -13.09 17.22 -21.71
CA SER A 598 -12.04 16.22 -21.93
C SER A 598 -12.69 14.85 -22.14
N ASP A 599 -12.40 14.18 -23.26
CA ASP A 599 -12.78 12.77 -23.46
C ASP A 599 -12.04 11.81 -22.51
N ARG A 600 -11.05 12.30 -21.75
CA ARG A 600 -10.38 11.55 -20.67
C ARG A 600 -11.03 11.89 -19.32
N PRO A 601 -11.45 10.89 -18.51
CA PRO A 601 -11.98 11.14 -17.18
C PRO A 601 -10.89 11.66 -16.23
N GLY A 602 -11.22 12.70 -15.48
CA GLY A 602 -10.35 13.35 -14.50
C GLY A 602 -9.95 12.41 -13.35
N PRO A 603 -8.89 12.72 -12.59
CA PRO A 603 -8.27 11.79 -11.66
C PRO A 603 -9.14 11.42 -10.44
N VAL A 604 -10.23 12.17 -10.22
CA VAL A 604 -11.26 11.89 -9.21
C VAL A 604 -12.62 11.91 -9.90
N PRO A 605 -13.53 10.94 -9.64
CA PRO A 605 -14.88 10.95 -10.18
C PRO A 605 -15.64 12.25 -9.87
N LYS A 606 -16.21 12.87 -10.91
CA LYS A 606 -16.87 14.18 -10.83
C LYS A 606 -17.94 14.29 -9.74
N ALA A 607 -18.77 13.26 -9.57
CA ALA A 607 -19.83 13.24 -8.56
C ALA A 607 -19.30 13.42 -7.12
N LEU A 608 -18.07 12.96 -6.83
CA LEU A 608 -17.44 13.16 -5.53
C LEU A 608 -16.90 14.59 -5.38
N LEU A 609 -16.33 15.15 -6.45
CA LEU A 609 -15.93 16.57 -6.48
C LEU A 609 -17.14 17.51 -6.33
N GLU A 610 -18.30 17.16 -6.90
CA GLU A 610 -19.56 17.89 -6.72
C GLU A 610 -20.06 17.84 -5.26
N GLN A 611 -19.86 16.72 -4.55
CA GLN A 611 -20.14 16.65 -3.11
C GLN A 611 -19.21 17.60 -2.32
N GLU A 612 -17.92 17.67 -2.62
CA GLU A 612 -17.00 18.60 -1.96
C GLU A 612 -17.32 20.08 -2.28
N LEU A 613 -17.79 20.38 -3.50
CA LEU A 613 -18.30 21.71 -3.85
C LEU A 613 -19.53 22.08 -3.01
N HIS A 614 -20.49 21.16 -2.89
CA HIS A 614 -21.69 21.37 -2.08
C HIS A 614 -21.35 21.57 -0.59
N ARG A 615 -20.45 20.76 -0.03
CA ARG A 615 -19.93 20.94 1.35
C ARG A 615 -19.21 22.27 1.54
N ALA A 616 -18.58 22.81 0.49
CA ALA A 616 -17.95 24.14 0.50
C ALA A 616 -18.94 25.30 0.26
N GLY A 617 -20.22 25.02 -0.02
CA GLY A 617 -21.22 26.03 -0.37
C GLY A 617 -21.02 26.66 -1.75
N LEU A 618 -20.46 25.92 -2.70
CA LEU A 618 -20.07 26.40 -4.03
C LEU A 618 -20.79 25.65 -5.15
N GLN A 619 -21.12 26.34 -6.24
CA GLN A 619 -21.67 25.74 -7.48
C GLN A 619 -20.60 25.49 -8.56
N SER A 620 -19.41 26.10 -8.41
CA SER A 620 -18.29 25.99 -9.35
C SER A 620 -16.97 26.04 -8.57
N PRO A 621 -15.93 25.29 -8.98
CA PRO A 621 -14.64 25.33 -8.31
C PRO A 621 -13.90 26.65 -8.47
N PHE A 622 -14.19 27.41 -9.53
CA PHE A 622 -13.46 28.62 -9.86
C PHE A 622 -14.29 29.88 -9.69
N ILE A 623 -13.67 30.92 -9.13
CA ILE A 623 -14.22 32.26 -9.04
C ILE A 623 -13.76 33.04 -10.27
N THR A 624 -14.70 33.55 -11.05
CA THR A 624 -14.46 34.55 -12.10
C THR A 624 -14.28 35.92 -11.46
N SER A 625 -13.09 36.51 -11.58
CA SER A 625 -12.86 37.88 -11.12
C SER A 625 -13.35 38.88 -12.18
N ASP A 626 -14.47 39.54 -11.93
CA ASP A 626 -14.84 40.77 -12.62
C ASP A 626 -13.96 41.92 -12.10
N ILE A 627 -12.71 41.96 -12.58
CA ILE A 627 -11.85 43.13 -12.45
C ILE A 627 -11.92 43.87 -13.78
N GLN A 628 -12.72 44.94 -13.80
CA GLN A 628 -12.56 46.00 -14.77
C GLN A 628 -11.29 46.77 -14.38
N ASP A 629 -10.13 46.34 -14.90
CA ASP A 629 -8.94 47.20 -14.93
C ASP A 629 -9.24 48.35 -15.91
N VAL A 630 -9.88 49.40 -15.40
CA VAL A 630 -9.98 50.70 -16.09
C VAL A 630 -8.66 51.42 -15.87
N ASP A 631 -7.65 51.01 -16.63
CA ASP A 631 -6.50 51.86 -16.95
C ASP A 631 -6.05 51.55 -18.38
N GLN A 632 -5.97 52.61 -19.18
CA GLN A 632 -5.45 52.54 -20.54
C GLN A 632 -3.92 52.43 -20.48
N GLU A 633 -3.35 51.36 -21.05
CA GLU A 633 -2.45 51.49 -22.21
C GLU A 633 -1.92 50.13 -22.71
N VAL A 634 -1.93 50.01 -24.05
CA VAL A 634 -1.09 49.17 -24.92
C VAL A 634 -0.67 47.76 -24.43
N GLY A 635 -1.31 46.73 -25.01
CA GLY A 635 -0.52 45.68 -25.66
C GLY A 635 -0.19 44.38 -24.93
N ALA A 636 -1.09 43.81 -24.10
CA ALA A 636 -1.03 42.38 -23.79
C ALA A 636 -2.42 41.78 -23.49
N SER A 637 -2.78 40.68 -24.14
CA SER A 637 -4.00 39.93 -23.82
C SER A 637 -3.82 39.14 -22.52
N LYS A 638 -4.03 39.81 -21.38
CA LYS A 638 -4.12 39.15 -20.07
C LYS A 638 -5.38 38.28 -20.06
N LYS A 639 -5.22 36.95 -20.07
CA LYS A 639 -6.33 36.02 -19.84
C LYS A 639 -7.05 36.38 -18.54
N ARG A 640 -8.40 36.43 -18.57
CA ARG A 640 -9.23 36.64 -17.37
C ARG A 640 -8.79 35.66 -16.26
N GLY A 641 -8.45 36.18 -15.09
CA GLY A 641 -7.81 35.43 -14.01
C GLY A 641 -8.75 34.50 -13.26
N VAL A 642 -9.13 33.38 -13.87
CA VAL A 642 -9.87 32.29 -13.22
C VAL A 642 -9.05 31.75 -12.05
N LYS A 643 -9.59 31.80 -10.82
CA LYS A 643 -8.86 31.39 -9.59
C LYS A 643 -9.66 30.36 -8.79
N LEU A 644 -8.99 29.31 -8.33
CA LEU A 644 -9.61 28.29 -7.47
C LEU A 644 -10.15 28.93 -6.17
N ALA A 645 -11.41 28.61 -5.85
CA ALA A 645 -12.11 29.14 -4.69
C ALA A 645 -11.36 28.80 -3.39
N LYS A 646 -11.32 29.76 -2.45
CA LYS A 646 -10.50 29.67 -1.22
C LYS A 646 -10.73 28.37 -0.41
N PRO A 647 -11.97 27.85 -0.23
CA PRO A 647 -12.20 26.60 0.52
C PRO A 647 -11.59 25.37 -0.14
N LEU A 648 -11.46 25.35 -1.47
CA LEU A 648 -11.05 24.17 -2.25
C LEU A 648 -9.53 24.04 -2.39
N ARG A 649 -8.76 25.10 -2.11
CA ARG A 649 -7.29 25.13 -2.28
C ARG A 649 -6.58 24.05 -1.47
N LYS A 650 -7.15 23.63 -0.34
CA LYS A 650 -6.62 22.53 0.48
C LYS A 650 -6.47 21.23 -0.32
N PHE A 651 -7.37 20.98 -1.28
CA PHE A 651 -7.40 19.74 -2.06
C PHE A 651 -6.26 19.64 -3.08
N THR A 652 -5.54 20.72 -3.35
CA THR A 652 -4.45 20.79 -4.33
C THR A 652 -3.21 21.48 -3.74
N ASP A 653 -2.99 21.33 -2.43
CA ASP A 653 -1.89 21.98 -1.71
C ASP A 653 -0.50 21.59 -2.25
N TYR A 654 -0.35 20.35 -2.74
CA TYR A 654 0.91 19.86 -3.30
C TYR A 654 1.07 20.34 -4.75
N SER A 655 0.00 20.33 -5.55
CA SER A 655 -0.02 20.90 -6.91
C SER A 655 1.11 20.37 -7.80
N LEU A 656 1.27 19.05 -7.82
CA LEU A 656 2.27 18.34 -8.63
C LEU A 656 1.76 18.15 -10.06
N ALA A 657 2.70 18.12 -11.02
CA ALA A 657 2.43 17.76 -12.40
C ALA A 657 2.51 16.23 -12.61
N SER A 658 3.38 15.56 -11.85
CA SER A 658 3.54 14.12 -11.79
C SER A 658 4.03 13.68 -10.39
N ALA A 659 4.22 12.37 -10.19
CA ALA A 659 4.83 11.83 -8.97
C ALA A 659 6.27 11.32 -9.24
N THR A 660 7.00 11.98 -10.14
CA THR A 660 8.41 11.68 -10.42
C THR A 660 9.33 12.13 -9.28
N ILE A 661 10.55 11.59 -9.26
CA ILE A 661 11.59 11.89 -8.26
C ILE A 661 11.80 13.42 -8.14
N GLY A 662 11.95 14.13 -9.26
CA GLY A 662 12.14 15.58 -9.27
C GLY A 662 10.97 16.38 -8.67
N ASP A 663 9.73 16.05 -9.05
CA ASP A 663 8.51 16.70 -8.53
C ASP A 663 8.33 16.45 -7.02
N MET A 664 8.62 15.22 -6.56
CA MET A 664 8.51 14.84 -5.15
C MET A 664 9.63 15.46 -4.28
N MET A 665 10.85 15.55 -4.78
CA MET A 665 11.93 16.28 -4.11
C MET A 665 11.63 17.79 -4.03
N ASP A 666 11.03 18.38 -5.06
CA ASP A 666 10.57 19.77 -5.01
C ASP A 666 9.42 19.98 -4.01
N LEU A 667 8.53 18.99 -3.82
CA LEU A 667 7.55 19.00 -2.74
C LEU A 667 8.23 18.97 -1.36
N ALA A 668 9.21 18.09 -1.15
CA ALA A 668 9.98 18.01 0.09
C ALA A 668 10.69 19.35 0.41
N ARG A 669 11.34 19.98 -0.58
CA ARG A 669 11.94 21.32 -0.43
C ARG A 669 10.88 22.39 -0.08
N ARG A 670 9.73 22.38 -0.75
CA ARG A 670 8.61 23.31 -0.48
C ARG A 670 8.05 23.13 0.93
N LEU A 671 7.99 21.89 1.43
CA LEU A 671 7.58 21.58 2.80
C LEU A 671 8.52 22.21 3.84
N MET A 672 9.83 22.25 3.58
CA MET A 672 10.79 22.89 4.47
C MET A 672 10.69 24.43 4.50
N VAL A 673 10.25 25.06 3.40
CA VAL A 673 10.17 26.53 3.29
C VAL A 673 8.79 27.08 3.71
N ASP A 674 7.68 26.45 3.28
CA ASP A 674 6.33 26.89 3.64
C ASP A 674 5.87 26.24 4.96
N LYS A 675 6.06 26.97 6.07
CA LYS A 675 5.60 26.59 7.41
C LYS A 675 4.10 26.28 7.50
N LYS A 676 3.25 26.87 6.64
CA LYS A 676 1.82 26.55 6.60
C LYS A 676 1.58 25.23 5.88
N LEU A 677 2.32 24.95 4.81
CA LEU A 677 2.26 23.67 4.09
C LEU A 677 2.76 22.54 4.99
N TRP A 678 3.90 22.71 5.68
CA TRP A 678 4.40 21.79 6.70
C TRP A 678 3.34 21.46 7.75
N LYS A 679 2.70 22.48 8.32
CA LYS A 679 1.64 22.30 9.32
C LYS A 679 0.42 21.51 8.77
N ARG A 680 0.11 21.59 7.47
CA ARG A 680 -0.96 20.78 6.85
C ARG A 680 -0.50 19.36 6.58
N PHE A 681 0.69 19.17 6.00
CA PHE A 681 1.33 17.86 5.79
C PHE A 681 1.39 17.05 7.10
N LYS A 682 1.90 17.64 8.19
CA LYS A 682 1.98 16.96 9.49
C LYS A 682 0.63 16.46 10.04
N ARG A 683 -0.50 17.13 9.74
CA ARG A 683 -1.82 16.63 10.15
C ARG A 683 -2.32 15.50 9.25
N ARG A 684 -1.98 15.53 7.97
CA ARG A 684 -2.32 14.49 6.98
C ARG A 684 -1.58 13.18 7.23
N ILE A 685 -0.34 13.22 7.76
CA ILE A 685 0.38 12.02 8.23
C ILE A 685 -0.54 11.12 9.08
N TYR A 686 -1.41 11.73 9.88
CA TYR A 686 -2.38 11.05 10.75
C TYR A 686 -3.84 11.20 10.26
N SER A 687 -4.05 11.37 8.95
CA SER A 687 -5.34 11.53 8.24
C SER A 687 -6.29 12.60 8.83
N GLU A 688 -5.73 13.71 9.35
CA GLU A 688 -6.43 14.77 10.11
C GLU A 688 -7.33 14.27 11.26
N SER A 689 -7.06 13.09 11.82
CA SER A 689 -7.78 12.46 12.96
C SER A 689 -7.76 13.23 14.29
N GLY A 690 -7.16 14.42 14.33
CA GLY A 690 -6.94 15.20 15.55
C GLY A 690 -5.78 14.71 16.42
N TYR A 691 -5.09 13.64 16.03
CA TYR A 691 -3.89 13.15 16.72
C TYR A 691 -2.82 14.24 16.83
N LEU A 692 -2.22 14.35 18.02
CA LEU A 692 -1.08 15.21 18.32
C LEU A 692 0.06 14.29 18.83
N PRO A 693 1.14 14.12 18.06
CA PRO A 693 2.33 13.37 18.50
C PRO A 693 3.10 14.09 19.61
#